data_AF-A0A818BX93-F1
#
_entry.id   AF-A0A818BX93-F1
#
_cell.length_a   1.000
_cell.length_b   1.000
_cell.length_c   1.000
_cell.angle_alpha   90.00
_cell.angle_beta   90.00
_cell.angle_gamma   90.00
#
_symmetry.space_group_name_H-M   'P 1'
#
loop_
_entity.id
_entity.type
_entity.pdbx_description
1 polymer ?
#
loop_
_entity_poly.entity_id
_entity_poly.type
_entity_poly.pdbx_seq_one_letter_code
_entity_poly.pdbx_strand_id
1 'polypeptide(L)'
;MLFELQFTMQQPLTAFLNNSRTEQPSICTTKPNESPSYIRLNQSAIRPKHQQETEIKKQHQDIYSKVEKHLTGSSYRIPRNNVIFKQYSDHLVDYLNDSYFTPLVYKDQLISREQAEIVGAIRRIIENMNLIIRATDKGNNFYIGLANTFEQKAENFFSDTNAFTELSSNPFNEILDKVIQLLNTLRGKDLIRKWQYEEMMPDRTNCELAHLYFNPKTHKDGIPVRPIENTIHASTKKVSKFLDKILRPIFDDKCKDTTIIDGASLITDLSKYNKKGLLKSTTLFCTFDIRNLYTMLPQEEALNTLMKFLATNGYRKVKGISIDTIKKLSSIVIKDNAFAYGEKIYKQTTGGAMGSSFTLTLANIFMSEWQTKLAEEQTKTGELYGRYIDDVFMTWNRSEEELRKLLDDVNTWHPNIKLDYKIGNSLPFLDVQLTNNNGTLATSVYHKPAAEPYVTPFTSDHPRHVFANILKTSVERATRYSSTFEELNNERRKIKLMLLYNGYPSTFIENEFKKYFSEYISNSPFLNFIDNENKYNHTRQKLLGLPTLRQSQVAMSAAQANIDNDEADDRLNQPDESTKQPEKKTFNFDEKLFIHFTHENRFHTYRKDLHQIYNDVFQQTPAMDTRLIVRNRNRRETQNELIRKRPTKAILQNKQPRISFQQTSTKLFMKTLIIRPFFST
;
A
#
# COMPACT_ATOMS: atom_id res chain seq x y z
N MET A 1 15.40 -37.96 -22.95
CA MET A 1 16.85 -38.18 -23.10
C MET A 1 17.51 -37.89 -21.76
N LEU A 2 17.68 -38.96 -20.98
CA LEU A 2 18.57 -39.02 -19.82
C LEU A 2 20.02 -38.94 -20.31
N PHE A 3 20.92 -38.32 -19.57
CA PHE A 3 22.24 -38.90 -19.27
C PHE A 3 22.87 -38.20 -18.05
N GLU A 4 23.21 -39.01 -17.06
CA GLU A 4 24.15 -38.72 -15.97
C GLU A 4 25.56 -38.50 -16.52
N LEU A 5 26.43 -37.83 -15.76
CA LEU A 5 27.80 -38.30 -15.51
C LEU A 5 28.42 -37.62 -14.27
N GLN A 6 28.88 -38.47 -13.35
CA GLN A 6 29.72 -38.15 -12.19
C GLN A 6 31.15 -37.82 -12.64
N PHE A 7 31.89 -37.04 -11.83
CA PHE A 7 33.29 -37.36 -11.50
C PHE A 7 33.64 -36.86 -10.09
N THR A 8 34.51 -37.63 -9.43
CA THR A 8 34.93 -37.50 -8.02
C THR A 8 36.45 -37.55 -7.96
N MET A 9 37.02 -37.05 -6.84
CA MET A 9 38.39 -37.26 -6.30
C MET A 9 39.47 -36.34 -6.88
N GLN A 10 40.51 -35.84 -6.17
CA GLN A 10 41.11 -36.08 -4.85
C GLN A 10 42.20 -34.97 -4.62
N GLN A 11 42.21 -34.27 -3.47
CA GLN A 11 43.31 -34.25 -2.45
C GLN A 11 44.47 -33.20 -2.62
N PRO A 12 45.28 -32.87 -1.57
CA PRO A 12 45.37 -31.51 -0.99
C PRO A 12 46.82 -30.94 -0.82
N LEU A 13 46.93 -29.70 -0.30
CA LEU A 13 47.97 -29.11 0.60
C LEU A 13 48.40 -27.67 0.25
N THR A 14 48.18 -26.79 1.23
CA THR A 14 49.08 -25.75 1.76
C THR A 14 50.43 -25.47 1.05
N ALA A 15 50.58 -24.25 0.53
CA ALA A 15 51.73 -23.33 0.61
C ALA A 15 51.33 -22.07 -0.20
N PHE A 16 51.21 -20.86 0.35
CA PHE A 16 52.32 -19.94 0.58
C PHE A 16 51.80 -18.73 1.39
N LEU A 17 52.56 -18.35 2.41
CA LEU A 17 52.47 -17.07 3.08
C LEU A 17 53.30 -16.02 2.32
N ASN A 18 52.83 -14.78 2.40
CA ASN A 18 53.54 -13.49 2.23
C ASN A 18 53.71 -12.84 0.85
N ASN A 19 53.47 -11.51 0.90
CA ASN A 19 53.88 -10.41 0.03
C ASN A 19 53.07 -10.10 -1.24
N SER A 20 52.16 -9.13 -1.12
CA SER A 20 52.37 -7.78 -1.70
C SER A 20 51.24 -6.81 -1.28
N ARG A 21 51.63 -5.76 -0.55
CA ARG A 21 50.89 -4.49 -0.39
C ARG A 21 50.90 -3.70 -1.71
N THR A 22 50.08 -2.63 -1.75
CA THR A 22 49.86 -1.57 -2.77
C THR A 22 48.74 -1.91 -3.76
N GLU A 23 47.62 -1.20 -3.89
CA GLU A 23 47.22 0.19 -3.62
C GLU A 23 45.69 0.26 -3.37
N GLN A 24 45.26 1.11 -2.43
CA GLN A 24 43.86 1.52 -2.25
C GLN A 24 43.59 2.79 -3.05
N PRO A 25 42.37 2.95 -3.60
CA PRO A 25 41.71 4.25 -3.62
C PRO A 25 40.59 4.29 -2.57
N SER A 26 40.72 5.29 -1.71
CA SER A 26 39.81 5.81 -0.69
C SER A 26 38.30 5.63 -0.93
N ILE A 27 37.66 4.84 -0.06
CA ILE A 27 36.20 4.85 0.17
C ILE A 27 35.89 6.10 1.01
N CYS A 28 35.21 7.07 0.40
CA CYS A 28 34.68 8.24 1.08
C CYS A 28 33.59 7.81 2.07
N THR A 29 33.86 8.03 3.35
CA THR A 29 32.95 7.79 4.46
C THR A 29 31.85 8.85 4.46
N THR A 30 30.64 8.51 4.02
CA THR A 30 29.42 9.22 4.39
C THR A 30 28.58 8.32 5.30
N LYS A 31 28.30 8.83 6.51
CA LYS A 31 27.49 8.17 7.53
C LYS A 31 26.12 7.81 6.94
N PRO A 32 25.59 6.57 7.11
CA PRO A 32 24.23 6.29 6.73
C PRO A 32 23.29 7.04 7.66
N ASN A 33 22.47 7.92 7.08
CA ASN A 33 21.34 8.57 7.75
C ASN A 33 20.50 7.53 8.49
N GLU A 34 20.30 7.77 9.78
CA GLU A 34 19.51 6.94 10.68
C GLU A 34 18.04 6.91 10.23
N SER A 35 17.66 5.86 9.52
CA SER A 35 16.24 5.47 9.41
C SER A 35 15.68 5.19 10.81
N PRO A 36 14.38 5.45 11.08
CA PRO A 36 13.77 5.15 12.37
C PRO A 36 13.77 3.64 12.57
N SER A 37 14.77 3.15 13.29
CA SER A 37 14.84 1.78 13.75
C SER A 37 13.93 1.67 14.96
N TYR A 38 12.68 1.29 14.72
CA TYR A 38 11.79 0.84 15.80
C TYR A 38 12.34 -0.48 16.33
N ILE A 39 13.23 -0.37 17.32
CA ILE A 39 13.92 -1.49 17.96
C ILE A 39 13.10 -1.92 19.16
N ARG A 40 12.90 -3.24 19.29
CA ARG A 40 12.38 -3.80 20.54
C ARG A 40 13.42 -3.55 21.63
N LEU A 41 12.99 -2.93 22.72
CA LEU A 41 13.77 -2.65 23.94
C LEU A 41 14.68 -3.80 24.39
N ASN A 42 14.35 -5.05 24.07
CA ASN A 42 15.09 -6.23 24.51
C ASN A 42 16.27 -6.66 23.57
N GLN A 43 16.47 -6.05 22.40
CA GLN A 43 17.63 -6.39 21.52
C GLN A 43 18.84 -5.46 21.70
N SER A 44 18.67 -4.42 22.51
CA SER A 44 19.70 -3.44 22.80
C SER A 44 20.87 -4.04 23.56
N ALA A 45 20.64 -4.98 24.50
CA ALA A 45 21.66 -5.61 25.34
C ALA A 45 22.84 -6.27 24.58
N ILE A 46 22.69 -6.54 23.28
CA ILE A 46 23.74 -7.12 22.41
C ILE A 46 24.61 -6.03 21.75
N ARG A 47 24.15 -4.77 21.75
CA ARG A 47 24.85 -3.64 21.11
C ARG A 47 25.96 -3.09 22.00
N PRO A 48 26.97 -2.41 21.42
CA PRO A 48 27.94 -1.67 22.21
C PRO A 48 27.25 -0.66 23.12
N LYS A 49 27.72 -0.54 24.37
CA LYS A 49 27.15 0.35 25.39
C LYS A 49 26.87 1.77 24.88
N HIS A 50 27.79 2.34 24.11
CA HIS A 50 27.64 3.68 23.54
C HIS A 50 26.43 3.84 22.60
N GLN A 51 26.10 2.79 21.84
CA GLN A 51 24.93 2.81 20.95
C GLN A 51 23.62 2.70 21.74
N GLN A 52 23.60 1.87 22.79
CA GLN A 52 22.47 1.76 23.72
C GLN A 52 22.18 3.11 24.39
N GLU A 53 23.21 3.79 24.91
CA GLU A 53 23.09 5.11 25.54
C GLU A 53 22.54 6.17 24.58
N THR A 54 22.96 6.14 23.31
CA THR A 54 22.46 7.06 22.27
C THR A 54 20.97 6.81 21.98
N GLU A 55 20.56 5.55 21.91
CA GLU A 55 19.16 5.17 21.68
C GLU A 55 18.26 5.50 22.86
N ILE A 56 18.72 5.26 24.09
CA ILE A 56 18.01 5.63 25.33
C ILE A 56 17.72 7.13 25.32
N LYS A 57 18.72 7.97 25.01
CA LYS A 57 18.54 9.42 24.92
C LYS A 57 17.50 9.80 23.87
N LYS A 58 17.56 9.20 22.68
CA LYS A 58 16.64 9.49 21.57
C LYS A 58 15.20 9.08 21.90
N GLN A 59 15.01 7.89 22.48
CA GLN A 59 13.69 7.40 22.90
C GLN A 59 13.12 8.19 24.07
N HIS A 60 13.95 8.49 25.07
CA HIS A 60 13.57 9.34 26.19
C HIS A 60 13.05 10.68 25.67
N GLN A 61 13.82 11.35 24.82
CA GLN A 61 13.45 12.67 24.30
C GLN A 61 12.14 12.60 23.49
N ASP A 62 11.94 11.59 22.65
CA ASP A 62 10.71 11.43 21.87
C ASP A 62 9.48 11.18 22.74
N ILE A 63 9.56 10.22 23.67
CA ILE A 63 8.46 9.86 24.57
C ILE A 63 8.16 11.03 25.51
N TYR A 64 9.18 11.62 26.12
CA TYR A 64 9.05 12.76 27.03
C TYR A 64 8.40 13.94 26.32
N SER A 65 8.88 14.31 25.13
CA SER A 65 8.33 15.43 24.37
C SER A 65 6.86 15.23 23.98
N LYS A 66 6.46 13.99 23.65
CA LYS A 66 5.06 13.65 23.34
C LYS A 66 4.17 13.76 24.56
N VAL A 67 4.61 13.27 25.72
CA VAL A 67 3.86 13.34 26.98
C VAL A 67 3.77 14.78 27.47
N GLU A 68 4.88 15.53 27.47
CA GLU A 68 4.91 16.95 27.81
C GLU A 68 3.95 17.75 26.92
N LYS A 69 4.04 17.58 25.60
CA LYS A 69 3.13 18.25 24.66
C LYS A 69 1.66 17.90 24.92
N HIS A 70 1.36 16.64 25.24
CA HIS A 70 -0.01 16.22 25.53
C HIS A 70 -0.52 16.88 26.82
N LEU A 71 0.24 16.80 27.92
CA LEU A 71 -0.18 17.29 29.23
C LEU A 71 -0.19 18.84 29.34
N THR A 72 0.65 19.51 28.56
CA THR A 72 0.66 20.99 28.47
C THR A 72 -0.39 21.52 27.49
N GLY A 73 -0.69 20.79 26.42
CA GLY A 73 -1.58 21.24 25.34
C GLY A 73 -3.05 20.81 25.44
N SER A 74 -3.39 19.85 26.30
CA SER A 74 -4.78 19.39 26.49
C SER A 74 -5.42 19.96 27.77
N SER A 75 -6.69 19.60 28.03
CA SER A 75 -7.55 20.11 29.12
C SER A 75 -6.92 20.07 30.53
N TYR A 76 -5.82 19.35 30.72
CA TYR A 76 -5.09 19.24 31.98
C TYR A 76 -4.21 20.47 32.30
N ARG A 77 -3.78 21.26 31.29
CA ARG A 77 -2.96 22.50 31.42
C ARG A 77 -1.87 22.44 32.50
N ILE A 78 -1.10 21.35 32.54
CA ILE A 78 -0.04 21.20 33.55
C ILE A 78 1.14 22.12 33.18
N PRO A 79 1.61 23.00 34.08
CA PRO A 79 2.78 23.86 33.82
C PRO A 79 4.04 23.05 33.55
N ARG A 80 4.87 23.44 32.56
CA ARG A 80 6.11 22.71 32.18
C ARG A 80 7.12 22.55 33.32
N ASN A 81 7.11 23.47 34.27
CA ASN A 81 7.97 23.45 35.45
C ASN A 81 7.40 22.60 36.60
N ASN A 82 6.27 21.91 36.39
CA ASN A 82 5.68 21.05 37.41
C ASN A 82 6.60 19.85 37.71
N VAL A 83 6.76 19.54 39.00
CA VAL A 83 7.61 18.45 39.52
C VAL A 83 7.29 17.10 38.87
N ILE A 84 6.04 16.88 38.46
CA ILE A 84 5.62 15.64 37.79
C ILE A 84 6.38 15.37 36.50
N PHE A 85 6.79 16.40 35.75
CA PHE A 85 7.55 16.23 34.52
C PHE A 85 8.96 15.75 34.81
N LYS A 86 9.60 16.30 35.85
CA LYS A 86 10.92 15.84 36.30
C LYS A 86 10.85 14.39 36.79
N GLN A 87 9.89 14.07 37.66
CA GLN A 87 9.68 12.69 38.14
C GLN A 87 9.41 11.70 37.01
N TYR A 88 8.57 12.08 36.04
CA TYR A 88 8.32 11.26 34.86
C TYR A 88 9.57 11.07 33.99
N SER A 89 10.32 12.15 33.77
CA SER A 89 11.59 12.09 33.03
C SER A 89 12.55 11.10 33.69
N ASP A 90 12.74 11.20 35.00
CA ASP A 90 13.67 10.37 35.76
C ASP A 90 13.22 8.90 35.73
N HIS A 91 11.96 8.62 36.03
CA HIS A 91 11.40 7.25 35.94
C HIS A 91 11.48 6.66 34.53
N LEU A 92 11.32 7.48 33.49
CA LEU A 92 11.44 7.02 32.11
C LEU A 92 12.90 6.67 31.77
N VAL A 93 13.87 7.47 32.23
CA VAL A 93 15.29 7.14 32.09
C VAL A 93 15.60 5.81 32.77
N ASP A 94 15.14 5.62 34.01
CA ASP A 94 15.36 4.39 34.77
C ASP A 94 14.74 3.18 34.06
N TYR A 95 13.47 3.28 33.65
CA TYR A 95 12.80 2.22 32.90
C TYR A 95 13.51 1.87 31.58
N LEU A 96 13.96 2.89 30.83
CA LEU A 96 14.68 2.67 29.58
C LEU A 96 16.05 2.04 29.83
N ASN A 97 16.80 2.50 30.84
CA ASN A 97 18.07 1.88 31.23
C ASN A 97 17.86 0.41 31.63
N ASP A 98 16.91 0.13 32.52
CA ASP A 98 16.61 -1.24 32.94
C ASP A 98 16.23 -2.10 31.75
N SER A 99 15.36 -1.61 30.88
CA SER A 99 14.95 -2.35 29.68
C SER A 99 16.10 -2.60 28.71
N TYR A 100 17.02 -1.64 28.55
CA TYR A 100 18.13 -1.73 27.60
C TYR A 100 19.30 -2.58 28.10
N PHE A 101 19.55 -2.55 29.42
CA PHE A 101 20.66 -3.25 30.06
C PHE A 101 20.26 -4.60 30.66
N THR A 102 18.96 -4.90 30.76
CA THR A 102 18.49 -6.24 31.17
C THR A 102 18.95 -7.30 30.16
N PRO A 103 19.75 -8.30 30.58
CA PRO A 103 20.19 -9.35 29.68
C PRO A 103 19.02 -10.14 29.11
N LEU A 104 19.08 -10.44 27.81
CA LEU A 104 18.14 -11.38 27.19
C LEU A 104 18.21 -12.74 27.86
N VAL A 105 17.06 -13.38 28.06
CA VAL A 105 16.99 -14.78 28.50
C VAL A 105 17.73 -15.66 27.49
N TYR A 106 18.50 -16.65 27.96
CA TYR A 106 19.37 -17.51 27.14
C TYR A 106 18.70 -18.04 25.84
N LYS A 107 17.42 -18.42 25.92
CA LYS A 107 16.64 -18.86 24.77
C LYS A 107 16.51 -17.79 23.68
N ASP A 108 16.24 -16.54 24.05
CA ASP A 108 16.08 -15.44 23.09
C ASP A 108 17.44 -15.01 22.50
N GLN A 109 18.52 -15.16 23.26
CA GLN A 109 19.88 -14.99 22.74
C GLN A 109 20.19 -16.01 21.64
N LEU A 110 19.85 -17.28 21.87
CA LEU A 110 20.06 -18.35 20.89
C LEU A 110 19.29 -18.07 19.60
N ILE A 111 18.01 -17.73 19.70
CA ILE A 111 17.19 -17.46 18.51
C ILE A 111 17.70 -16.19 17.78
N SER A 112 18.10 -15.15 18.51
CA SER A 112 18.66 -13.93 17.90
C SER A 112 19.96 -14.20 17.12
N ARG A 113 20.83 -15.08 17.65
CA ARG A 113 22.03 -15.54 16.93
C ARG A 113 21.66 -16.31 15.68
N GLU A 114 20.78 -17.31 15.81
CA GLU A 114 20.31 -18.11 14.68
C GLU A 114 19.79 -17.23 13.54
N GLN A 115 19.01 -16.18 13.86
CA GLN A 115 18.51 -15.21 12.88
C GLN A 115 19.60 -14.36 12.24
N ALA A 116 20.54 -13.83 13.03
CA ALA A 116 21.63 -13.02 12.50
C ALA A 116 22.46 -13.82 11.49
N GLU A 117 22.63 -15.11 11.73
CA GLU A 117 23.39 -16.01 10.88
C GLU A 117 22.73 -16.25 9.51
N ILE A 118 21.40 -16.38 9.48
CA ILE A 118 20.60 -16.48 8.24
C ILE A 118 20.68 -15.19 7.46
N VAL A 119 20.49 -14.06 8.14
CA VAL A 119 20.54 -12.76 7.50
C VAL A 119 21.93 -12.56 6.89
N GLY A 120 22.98 -12.97 7.60
CA GLY A 120 24.33 -13.01 7.07
C GLY A 120 24.49 -13.96 5.87
N ALA A 121 23.89 -15.14 5.90
CA ALA A 121 23.92 -16.09 4.77
C ALA A 121 23.18 -15.55 3.53
N ILE A 122 21.99 -14.98 3.73
CA ILE A 122 21.19 -14.35 2.68
C ILE A 122 21.97 -13.21 2.03
N ARG A 123 22.58 -12.33 2.82
CA ARG A 123 23.42 -11.23 2.30
C ARG A 123 24.57 -11.74 1.44
N ARG A 124 25.31 -12.76 1.93
CA ARG A 124 26.38 -13.39 1.14
C ARG A 124 25.87 -13.99 -0.17
N ILE A 125 24.70 -14.63 -0.17
CA ILE A 125 24.10 -15.18 -1.39
C ILE A 125 23.74 -14.06 -2.36
N ILE A 126 23.10 -12.99 -1.87
CA ILE A 126 22.74 -11.82 -2.69
C ILE A 126 23.98 -11.22 -3.33
N GLU A 127 25.05 -11.01 -2.57
CA GLU A 127 26.32 -10.46 -3.06
C GLU A 127 26.99 -11.42 -4.05
N ASN A 128 27.20 -12.68 -3.67
CA ASN A 128 27.94 -13.65 -4.50
C ASN A 128 27.23 -13.98 -5.82
N MET A 129 25.89 -14.00 -5.82
CA MET A 129 25.09 -14.30 -7.01
C MET A 129 24.64 -13.03 -7.74
N ASN A 130 25.06 -11.84 -7.28
CA ASN A 130 24.65 -10.55 -7.83
C ASN A 130 23.13 -10.45 -7.99
N LEU A 131 22.39 -10.74 -6.91
CA LEU A 131 20.93 -10.71 -6.89
C LEU A 131 20.41 -9.37 -6.36
N ILE A 132 19.17 -9.05 -6.71
CA ILE A 132 18.42 -7.91 -6.19
C ILE A 132 17.12 -8.40 -5.55
N ILE A 133 16.76 -7.80 -4.42
CA ILE A 133 15.48 -8.00 -3.76
C ILE A 133 14.65 -6.71 -3.83
N ARG A 134 13.41 -6.82 -4.32
CA ARG A 134 12.47 -5.69 -4.45
C ARG A 134 11.06 -6.08 -4.02
N ALA A 135 10.33 -5.14 -3.43
CA ALA A 135 8.89 -5.31 -3.24
C ALA A 135 8.18 -5.27 -4.60
N THR A 136 7.22 -6.16 -4.80
CA THR A 136 6.42 -6.25 -6.03
C THR A 136 5.31 -5.20 -6.05
N ASP A 137 4.92 -4.74 -7.25
CA ASP A 137 3.91 -3.67 -7.42
C ASP A 137 2.52 -4.03 -6.87
N LYS A 138 2.05 -5.28 -7.09
CA LYS A 138 0.65 -5.69 -6.79
C LYS A 138 0.52 -7.04 -6.07
N GLY A 139 1.62 -7.69 -5.70
CA GLY A 139 1.59 -9.07 -5.15
C GLY A 139 1.75 -9.16 -3.64
N ASN A 140 2.07 -8.06 -2.94
CA ASN A 140 2.48 -8.07 -1.53
C ASN A 140 3.60 -9.09 -1.23
N ASN A 141 4.51 -9.23 -2.21
CA ASN A 141 5.58 -10.22 -2.27
C ASN A 141 6.92 -9.57 -2.59
N PHE A 142 7.99 -10.35 -2.46
CA PHE A 142 9.33 -9.97 -2.90
C PHE A 142 9.70 -10.62 -4.24
N TYR A 143 10.28 -9.82 -5.13
CA TYR A 143 10.99 -10.28 -6.31
C TYR A 143 12.46 -10.52 -5.94
N ILE A 144 13.00 -11.66 -6.39
CA ILE A 144 14.42 -11.98 -6.31
C ILE A 144 14.87 -12.33 -7.73
N GLY A 145 15.87 -11.63 -8.24
CA GLY A 145 16.43 -11.89 -9.57
C GLY A 145 17.83 -11.34 -9.71
N LEU A 146 18.49 -11.58 -10.84
CA LEU A 146 19.81 -11.02 -11.14
C LEU A 146 19.75 -9.49 -11.22
N ALA A 147 20.69 -8.81 -10.59
CA ALA A 147 20.78 -7.35 -10.58
C ALA A 147 20.96 -6.81 -12.00
N ASN A 148 21.86 -7.38 -12.80
CA ASN A 148 22.10 -6.92 -14.18
C ASN A 148 20.83 -6.99 -15.05
N THR A 149 20.05 -8.08 -14.95
CA THR A 149 18.78 -8.23 -15.68
C THR A 149 17.74 -7.21 -15.21
N PHE A 150 17.74 -6.86 -13.93
CA PHE A 150 16.85 -5.84 -13.40
C PHE A 150 17.25 -4.44 -13.86
N GLU A 151 18.55 -4.11 -13.85
CA GLU A 151 19.06 -2.82 -14.32
C GLU A 151 18.81 -2.62 -15.81
N GLN A 152 18.97 -3.67 -16.64
CA GLN A 152 18.58 -3.60 -18.07
C GLN A 152 17.11 -3.24 -18.26
N LYS A 153 16.20 -3.70 -17.40
CA LYS A 153 14.79 -3.31 -17.47
C LYS A 153 14.57 -1.84 -17.09
N ALA A 154 15.36 -1.33 -16.15
CA ALA A 154 15.33 0.08 -15.78
C ALA A 154 15.88 0.95 -16.92
N GLU A 155 16.99 0.56 -17.55
CA GLU A 155 17.56 1.22 -18.73
C GLU A 155 16.57 1.24 -19.90
N ASN A 156 15.94 0.10 -20.21
CA ASN A 156 14.91 0.02 -21.24
C ASN A 156 13.75 0.98 -20.96
N PHE A 157 13.33 1.13 -19.69
CA PHE A 157 12.29 2.08 -19.34
C PHE A 157 12.68 3.54 -19.66
N PHE A 158 13.94 3.92 -19.43
CA PHE A 158 14.43 5.25 -19.81
C PHE A 158 14.48 5.43 -21.32
N SER A 159 14.96 4.43 -22.08
CA SER A 159 15.04 4.51 -23.54
C SER A 159 13.68 4.49 -24.24
N ASP A 160 12.72 3.73 -23.72
CA ASP A 160 11.43 3.52 -24.38
C ASP A 160 10.51 4.76 -24.28
N THR A 161 10.69 5.58 -23.26
CA THR A 161 9.77 6.69 -22.97
C THR A 161 10.22 8.03 -23.55
N ASN A 162 11.53 8.24 -23.79
CA ASN A 162 12.11 9.56 -24.10
C ASN A 162 11.65 10.69 -23.15
N ALA A 163 11.15 10.34 -21.96
CA ALA A 163 10.54 11.26 -21.01
C ALA A 163 11.56 11.87 -20.06
N PHE A 164 12.84 11.49 -20.19
CA PHE A 164 13.91 11.82 -19.27
C PHE A 164 15.16 12.26 -20.03
N THR A 165 15.89 13.21 -19.45
CA THR A 165 17.17 13.67 -19.96
C THR A 165 18.20 13.60 -18.83
N GLU A 166 19.32 12.93 -19.09
CA GLU A 166 20.43 12.86 -18.14
C GLU A 166 21.07 14.26 -18.00
N LEU A 167 21.35 14.67 -16.76
CA LEU A 167 22.00 15.94 -16.43
C LEU A 167 23.46 15.70 -16.05
N SER A 168 24.33 16.63 -16.43
CA SER A 168 25.76 16.59 -16.10
C SER A 168 26.08 17.00 -14.67
N SER A 169 25.16 17.68 -13.99
CA SER A 169 25.34 18.18 -12.62
C SER A 169 24.05 18.05 -11.81
N ASN A 170 24.19 18.12 -10.48
CA ASN A 170 23.07 18.06 -9.56
C ASN A 170 22.32 19.41 -9.51
N PRO A 171 21.06 19.49 -9.98
CA PRO A 171 20.31 20.75 -10.06
C PRO A 171 19.63 21.11 -8.73
N PHE A 172 19.86 20.38 -7.64
CA PHE A 172 19.10 20.52 -6.39
C PHE A 172 19.04 21.96 -5.88
N ASN A 173 20.20 22.63 -5.75
CA ASN A 173 20.26 24.01 -5.26
C ASN A 173 19.54 24.97 -6.21
N GLU A 174 19.71 24.79 -7.53
CA GLU A 174 19.04 25.62 -8.54
C GLU A 174 17.51 25.49 -8.45
N ILE A 175 16.99 24.27 -8.30
CA ILE A 175 15.55 24.03 -8.16
C ILE A 175 15.04 24.60 -6.84
N LEU A 176 15.75 24.37 -5.73
CA LEU A 176 15.39 24.92 -4.42
C LEU A 176 15.33 26.46 -4.46
N ASP A 177 16.33 27.10 -5.04
CA ASP A 177 16.39 28.55 -5.18
C ASP A 177 15.26 29.07 -6.08
N LYS A 178 14.97 28.41 -7.21
CA LYS A 178 13.81 28.76 -8.06
C LYS A 178 12.50 28.72 -7.30
N VAL A 179 12.26 27.68 -6.48
CA VAL A 179 11.03 27.56 -5.69
C VAL A 179 10.93 28.71 -4.68
N ILE A 180 12.01 28.98 -3.96
CA ILE A 180 12.05 30.04 -2.94
C ILE A 180 11.86 31.41 -3.60
N GLN A 181 12.58 31.69 -4.70
CA GLN A 181 12.47 32.95 -5.43
C GLN A 181 11.06 33.17 -5.98
N LEU A 182 10.43 32.13 -6.52
CA LEU A 182 9.05 32.20 -6.97
C LEU A 182 8.12 32.58 -5.81
N LEU A 183 8.19 31.86 -4.69
CA LEU A 183 7.33 32.12 -3.53
C LEU A 183 7.57 33.52 -2.94
N ASN A 184 8.82 33.96 -2.83
CA ASN A 184 9.17 35.32 -2.39
C ASN A 184 8.61 36.39 -3.32
N THR A 185 8.72 36.18 -4.63
CA THR A 185 8.19 37.11 -5.65
C THR A 185 6.67 37.19 -5.60
N LEU A 186 5.99 36.04 -5.50
CA LEU A 186 4.54 36.00 -5.38
C LEU A 186 4.07 36.67 -4.09
N ARG A 187 4.78 36.46 -2.98
CA ARG A 187 4.45 37.10 -1.70
C ARG A 187 4.70 38.61 -1.72
N GLY A 188 5.83 39.05 -2.27
CA GLY A 188 6.19 40.47 -2.36
C GLY A 188 5.29 41.28 -3.31
N LYS A 189 4.59 40.61 -4.24
CA LYS A 189 3.58 41.21 -5.12
C LYS A 189 2.14 41.01 -4.62
N ASP A 190 1.96 40.51 -3.40
CA ASP A 190 0.66 40.18 -2.80
C ASP A 190 -0.23 39.25 -3.67
N LEU A 191 0.39 38.41 -4.50
CA LEU A 191 -0.31 37.40 -5.31
C LEU A 191 -0.67 36.14 -4.50
N ILE A 192 0.00 35.95 -3.34
CA ILE A 192 -0.31 34.91 -2.36
C ILE A 192 -0.30 35.49 -0.93
N ARG A 193 -1.12 34.91 -0.06
CA ARG A 193 -1.25 35.28 1.35
C ARG A 193 -0.10 34.71 2.18
N LYS A 194 0.12 35.29 3.37
CA LYS A 194 1.17 34.84 4.31
C LYS A 194 1.06 33.35 4.64
N TRP A 195 -0.13 32.87 5.00
CA TRP A 195 -0.33 31.46 5.34
C TRP A 195 -0.07 30.52 4.15
N GLN A 196 -0.40 30.95 2.92
CA GLN A 196 -0.14 30.19 1.69
C GLN A 196 1.36 30.09 1.42
N TYR A 197 2.07 31.20 1.59
CA TYR A 197 3.52 31.26 1.51
C TYR A 197 4.18 30.34 2.54
N GLU A 198 3.76 30.40 3.81
CA GLU A 198 4.28 29.56 4.89
C GLU A 198 3.99 28.06 4.66
N GLU A 199 2.79 27.71 4.18
CA GLU A 199 2.42 26.33 3.86
C GLU A 199 3.23 25.78 2.69
N MET A 200 3.53 26.60 1.68
CA MET A 200 4.29 26.20 0.49
C MET A 200 5.82 26.25 0.66
N MET A 201 6.35 27.03 1.60
CA MET A 201 7.79 27.28 1.71
C MET A 201 8.57 26.00 2.07
N PRO A 202 9.52 25.53 1.22
CA PRO A 202 10.34 24.37 1.52
C PRO A 202 11.19 24.56 2.78
N ASP A 203 11.42 23.47 3.51
CA ASP A 203 12.36 23.46 4.62
C ASP A 203 13.77 23.21 4.09
N ARG A 204 14.58 24.27 4.03
CA ARG A 204 15.94 24.21 3.48
C ARG A 204 16.83 23.17 4.17
N THR A 205 16.56 22.83 5.42
CA THR A 205 17.38 21.86 6.18
C THR A 205 17.01 20.41 5.92
N ASN A 206 15.80 20.16 5.42
CA ASN A 206 15.23 18.83 5.22
C ASN A 206 14.89 18.53 3.76
N CYS A 207 15.23 19.43 2.83
CA CYS A 207 15.07 19.21 1.40
C CYS A 207 16.25 18.43 0.83
N GLU A 208 15.96 17.51 -0.09
CA GLU A 208 16.95 16.78 -0.87
C GLU A 208 16.43 16.56 -2.31
N LEU A 209 17.32 16.11 -3.20
CA LEU A 209 16.93 15.70 -4.54
C LEU A 209 16.06 14.45 -4.45
N ALA A 210 14.98 14.38 -5.24
CA ALA A 210 14.16 13.18 -5.32
C ALA A 210 15.00 11.99 -5.84
N HIS A 211 14.56 10.76 -5.56
CA HIS A 211 15.17 9.57 -6.15
C HIS A 211 14.12 8.66 -6.76
N LEU A 212 14.48 8.07 -7.88
CA LEU A 212 13.67 7.07 -8.56
C LEU A 212 14.07 5.67 -8.09
N TYR A 213 13.09 4.80 -7.93
CA TYR A 213 13.31 3.36 -7.81
C TYR A 213 12.25 2.60 -8.57
N PHE A 214 12.47 1.30 -8.80
CA PHE A 214 11.59 0.48 -9.60
C PHE A 214 10.98 -0.67 -8.79
N ASN A 215 9.67 -0.86 -8.95
CA ASN A 215 8.95 -2.03 -8.44
C ASN A 215 8.62 -3.00 -9.58
N PRO A 216 9.00 -4.29 -9.52
CA PRO A 216 8.67 -5.27 -10.53
C PRO A 216 7.17 -5.58 -10.57
N LYS A 217 6.60 -5.58 -11.78
CA LYS A 217 5.23 -5.96 -12.09
C LYS A 217 5.16 -7.46 -12.38
N THR A 218 5.30 -8.30 -11.35
CA THR A 218 5.31 -9.78 -11.45
C THR A 218 4.03 -10.40 -12.03
N HIS A 219 2.95 -9.61 -12.14
CA HIS A 219 1.66 -10.00 -12.71
C HIS A 219 1.56 -9.73 -14.21
N LYS A 220 2.64 -9.26 -14.87
CA LYS A 220 2.71 -9.02 -16.31
C LYS A 220 3.85 -9.86 -16.90
N ASP A 221 3.65 -10.33 -18.12
CA ASP A 221 4.66 -11.08 -18.87
C ASP A 221 5.95 -10.27 -19.02
N GLY A 222 7.09 -10.95 -18.93
CA GLY A 222 8.42 -10.31 -18.93
C GLY A 222 8.78 -9.57 -17.63
N ILE A 223 7.85 -9.44 -16.67
CA ILE A 223 8.03 -8.74 -15.38
C ILE A 223 8.62 -7.32 -15.62
N PRO A 224 7.88 -6.43 -16.29
CA PRO A 224 8.32 -5.05 -16.50
C PRO A 224 8.40 -4.29 -15.17
N VAL A 225 9.08 -3.15 -15.17
CA VAL A 225 9.26 -2.33 -13.97
C VAL A 225 8.22 -1.21 -13.89
N ARG A 226 7.87 -0.80 -12.66
CA ARG A 226 7.10 0.41 -12.36
C ARG A 226 8.04 1.47 -11.77
N PRO A 227 8.22 2.63 -12.40
CA PRO A 227 8.95 3.74 -11.79
C PRO A 227 8.18 4.26 -10.58
N ILE A 228 8.87 4.51 -9.47
CA ILE A 228 8.34 5.22 -8.31
C ILE A 228 9.34 6.30 -7.94
N GLU A 229 8.89 7.54 -7.97
CA GLU A 229 9.71 8.68 -7.58
C GLU A 229 9.41 9.07 -6.14
N ASN A 230 10.42 8.98 -5.28
CA ASN A 230 10.30 9.41 -3.90
C ASN A 230 10.53 10.93 -3.80
N THR A 231 9.43 11.67 -3.64
CA THR A 231 9.44 13.13 -3.54
C THR A 231 9.14 13.63 -2.12
N ILE A 232 9.28 12.79 -1.09
CA ILE A 232 8.94 13.15 0.30
C ILE A 232 9.68 14.43 0.75
N HIS A 233 10.94 14.57 0.33
CA HIS A 233 11.82 15.66 0.69
C HIS A 233 12.16 16.58 -0.50
N ALA A 234 11.44 16.46 -1.62
CA ALA A 234 11.68 17.32 -2.77
C ALA A 234 11.31 18.79 -2.47
N SER A 235 12.06 19.74 -3.04
CA SER A 235 11.82 21.19 -2.88
C SER A 235 10.43 21.63 -3.33
N THR A 236 9.83 20.95 -4.30
CA THR A 236 8.48 21.22 -4.82
C THR A 236 7.36 20.54 -4.02
N LYS A 237 7.67 19.71 -3.02
CA LYS A 237 6.68 18.85 -2.33
C LYS A 237 5.56 19.64 -1.67
N LYS A 238 5.88 20.72 -0.98
CA LYS A 238 4.90 21.55 -0.28
C LYS A 238 4.01 22.32 -1.26
N VAL A 239 4.57 22.85 -2.35
CA VAL A 239 3.81 23.46 -3.44
C VAL A 239 2.86 22.44 -4.08
N SER A 240 3.35 21.23 -4.38
CA SER A 240 2.55 20.12 -4.92
C SER A 240 1.39 19.72 -3.99
N LYS A 241 1.62 19.64 -2.68
CA LYS A 241 0.56 19.38 -1.70
C LYS A 241 -0.48 20.49 -1.63
N PHE A 242 -0.02 21.74 -1.66
CA PHE A 242 -0.90 22.90 -1.62
C PHE A 242 -1.78 23.00 -2.87
N LEU A 243 -1.20 22.82 -4.06
CA LEU A 243 -1.97 22.80 -5.32
C LEU A 243 -3.01 21.68 -5.33
N ASP A 244 -2.63 20.46 -4.92
CA ASP A 244 -3.57 19.35 -4.79
C ASP A 244 -4.72 19.69 -3.84
N LYS A 245 -4.41 20.21 -2.64
CA LYS A 245 -5.39 20.61 -1.62
C LYS A 245 -6.44 21.60 -2.14
N ILE A 246 -6.05 22.54 -3.00
CA ILE A 246 -6.99 23.57 -3.49
C ILE A 246 -7.68 23.19 -4.82
N LEU A 247 -7.06 22.36 -5.65
CA LEU A 247 -7.57 22.00 -6.98
C LEU A 247 -8.37 20.69 -6.98
N ARG A 248 -8.00 19.73 -6.11
CA ARG A 248 -8.67 18.44 -6.02
C ARG A 248 -10.16 18.54 -5.69
N PRO A 249 -10.60 19.39 -4.73
CA PRO A 249 -12.01 19.68 -4.49
C PRO A 249 -12.78 20.07 -5.74
N ILE A 250 -12.20 20.94 -6.58
CA ILE A 250 -12.84 21.44 -7.79
C ILE A 250 -12.99 20.30 -8.80
N PHE A 251 -11.96 19.47 -8.97
CA PHE A 251 -12.04 18.28 -9.81
C PHE A 251 -13.13 17.31 -9.32
N ASP A 252 -13.14 17.00 -8.03
CA ASP A 252 -14.09 16.04 -7.45
C ASP A 252 -15.55 16.53 -7.58
N ASP A 253 -15.80 17.85 -7.53
CA ASP A 253 -17.13 18.44 -7.77
C ASP A 253 -17.53 18.40 -9.26
N LYS A 254 -16.64 18.87 -10.14
CA LYS A 254 -16.97 19.08 -11.57
C LYS A 254 -16.93 17.82 -12.42
N CYS A 255 -16.16 16.82 -12.02
CA CYS A 255 -15.96 15.60 -12.80
C CYS A 255 -16.65 14.35 -12.21
N LYS A 256 -17.52 14.52 -11.20
CA LYS A 256 -18.18 13.40 -10.50
C LYS A 256 -18.95 12.45 -11.42
N ASP A 257 -19.58 12.96 -12.48
CA ASP A 257 -20.45 12.16 -13.37
C ASP A 257 -19.66 11.23 -14.31
N THR A 258 -18.36 11.45 -14.44
CA THR A 258 -17.46 10.61 -15.26
C THR A 258 -16.37 9.93 -14.44
N THR A 259 -16.43 10.06 -13.10
CA THR A 259 -15.43 9.52 -12.18
C THR A 259 -16.01 8.36 -11.38
N ILE A 260 -15.37 7.19 -11.50
CA ILE A 260 -15.62 6.05 -10.62
C ILE A 260 -14.77 6.22 -9.37
N ILE A 261 -15.39 6.15 -8.19
CA ILE A 261 -14.71 6.34 -6.91
C ILE A 261 -14.10 5.03 -6.42
N ASP A 262 -14.87 3.94 -6.53
CA ASP A 262 -14.53 2.58 -6.13
C ASP A 262 -15.49 1.55 -6.74
N GLY A 263 -15.27 0.26 -6.48
CA GLY A 263 -16.13 -0.79 -6.99
C GLY A 263 -17.59 -0.69 -6.51
N ALA A 264 -17.84 -0.17 -5.30
CA ALA A 264 -19.19 0.01 -4.78
C ALA A 264 -19.96 1.11 -5.54
N SER A 265 -19.30 2.21 -5.90
CA SER A 265 -19.88 3.25 -6.77
C SER A 265 -20.27 2.68 -8.14
N LEU A 266 -19.37 1.91 -8.76
CA LEU A 266 -19.63 1.28 -10.06
C LEU A 266 -20.81 0.31 -10.00
N ILE A 267 -20.88 -0.55 -8.98
CA ILE A 267 -22.01 -1.47 -8.78
C ILE A 267 -23.34 -0.69 -8.65
N THR A 268 -23.31 0.45 -7.96
CA THR A 268 -24.49 1.30 -7.78
C THR A 268 -24.95 1.87 -9.12
N ASP A 269 -24.04 2.34 -9.96
CA ASP A 269 -24.37 2.92 -11.26
C ASP A 269 -24.81 1.86 -12.27
N LEU A 270 -24.15 0.69 -12.31
CA LEU A 270 -24.59 -0.47 -13.08
C LEU A 270 -25.96 -0.98 -12.63
N SER A 271 -26.27 -0.94 -11.33
CA SER A 271 -27.59 -1.31 -10.83
C SER A 271 -28.66 -0.34 -11.31
N LYS A 272 -28.38 0.97 -11.38
CA LYS A 272 -29.29 1.96 -11.97
C LYS A 272 -29.47 1.72 -13.47
N TYR A 273 -28.38 1.45 -14.19
CA TYR A 273 -28.39 1.14 -15.62
C TYR A 273 -29.23 -0.12 -15.93
N ASN A 274 -29.05 -1.18 -15.14
CA ASN A 274 -29.85 -2.39 -15.24
C ASN A 274 -31.35 -2.13 -14.96
N LYS A 275 -31.68 -1.37 -13.91
CA LYS A 275 -33.08 -0.98 -13.59
C LYS A 275 -33.76 -0.16 -14.69
N LYS A 276 -33.00 0.56 -15.52
CA LYS A 276 -33.51 1.28 -16.69
C LYS A 276 -33.76 0.37 -17.91
N GLY A 277 -33.49 -0.93 -17.80
CA GLY A 277 -33.61 -1.89 -18.91
C GLY A 277 -32.53 -1.73 -19.98
N LEU A 278 -31.43 -1.04 -19.67
CA LEU A 278 -30.35 -0.78 -20.62
C LEU A 278 -29.33 -1.94 -20.67
N LEU A 279 -29.25 -2.76 -19.63
CA LEU A 279 -28.46 -3.99 -19.62
C LEU A 279 -29.21 -5.09 -20.37
N LYS A 280 -28.88 -5.27 -21.64
CA LYS A 280 -29.40 -6.30 -22.54
C LYS A 280 -28.57 -7.57 -22.43
N SER A 281 -29.10 -8.69 -22.92
CA SER A 281 -28.32 -9.94 -23.05
C SER A 281 -27.09 -9.80 -23.95
N THR A 282 -27.11 -8.83 -24.88
CA THR A 282 -26.01 -8.52 -25.79
C THR A 282 -25.09 -7.40 -25.30
N THR A 283 -25.34 -6.80 -24.12
CA THR A 283 -24.48 -5.71 -23.62
C THR A 283 -23.08 -6.25 -23.36
N LEU A 284 -22.10 -5.58 -23.96
CA LEU A 284 -20.68 -5.80 -23.71
C LEU A 284 -20.19 -4.85 -22.63
N PHE A 285 -19.30 -5.35 -21.79
CA PHE A 285 -18.46 -4.52 -20.94
C PHE A 285 -17.14 -4.26 -21.64
N CYS A 286 -16.63 -3.05 -21.47
CA CYS A 286 -15.33 -2.63 -21.97
C CYS A 286 -14.53 -2.03 -20.82
N THR A 287 -13.34 -2.54 -20.60
CA THR A 287 -12.39 -2.00 -19.63
C THR A 287 -11.10 -1.64 -20.34
N PHE A 288 -10.50 -0.50 -20.04
CA PHE A 288 -9.17 -0.17 -20.58
C PHE A 288 -8.27 0.60 -19.62
N ASP A 289 -6.98 0.24 -19.64
CA ASP A 289 -5.90 0.86 -18.85
C ASP A 289 -5.16 1.88 -19.72
N ILE A 290 -4.94 3.08 -19.20
CA ILE A 290 -4.14 4.11 -19.86
C ILE A 290 -2.66 3.84 -19.56
N ARG A 291 -1.90 3.54 -20.62
CA ARG A 291 -0.47 3.22 -20.48
C ARG A 291 0.32 4.43 -19.98
N ASN A 292 1.05 4.24 -18.88
CA ASN A 292 2.05 5.19 -18.36
C ASN A 292 1.53 6.63 -18.18
N LEU A 293 0.26 6.82 -17.77
CA LEU A 293 -0.41 8.14 -17.72
C LEU A 293 0.48 9.25 -17.14
N TYR A 294 1.07 9.02 -15.96
CA TYR A 294 1.90 10.03 -15.30
C TYR A 294 3.23 10.31 -16.00
N THR A 295 3.85 9.30 -16.60
CA THR A 295 5.14 9.46 -17.30
C THR A 295 4.97 10.12 -18.66
N MET A 296 3.82 9.92 -19.31
CA MET A 296 3.57 10.40 -20.67
C MET A 296 2.71 11.67 -20.73
N LEU A 297 2.30 12.22 -19.58
CA LEU A 297 1.48 13.44 -19.51
C LEU A 297 2.20 14.62 -20.22
N PRO A 298 1.63 15.20 -21.29
CA PRO A 298 2.24 16.34 -21.99
C PRO A 298 2.22 17.58 -21.09
N GLN A 299 3.39 18.00 -20.60
CA GLN A 299 3.48 18.97 -19.49
C GLN A 299 2.81 20.31 -19.80
N GLU A 300 3.13 20.95 -20.92
CA GLU A 300 2.56 22.28 -21.27
C GLU A 300 1.07 22.19 -21.59
N GLU A 301 0.66 21.14 -22.31
CA GLU A 301 -0.74 20.92 -22.64
C GLU A 301 -1.57 20.67 -21.39
N ALA A 302 -1.11 19.81 -20.48
CA ALA A 302 -1.79 19.56 -19.21
C ALA A 302 -1.93 20.83 -18.35
N LEU A 303 -0.89 21.69 -18.32
CA LEU A 303 -0.97 22.98 -17.64
C LEU A 303 -2.01 23.90 -18.30
N ASN A 304 -2.09 23.93 -19.62
CA ASN A 304 -3.08 24.71 -20.35
C ASN A 304 -4.51 24.17 -20.15
N THR A 305 -4.68 22.85 -20.16
CA THR A 305 -5.93 22.18 -19.81
C THR A 305 -6.37 22.52 -18.39
N LEU A 306 -5.46 22.57 -17.42
CA LEU A 306 -5.79 23.03 -16.07
C LEU A 306 -6.34 24.47 -16.07
N MET A 307 -5.70 25.38 -16.81
CA MET A 307 -6.16 26.77 -16.87
C MET A 307 -7.53 26.88 -17.52
N LYS A 308 -7.73 26.16 -18.64
CA LYS A 308 -9.01 26.09 -19.35
C LYS A 308 -10.10 25.49 -18.45
N PHE A 309 -9.81 24.39 -17.77
CA PHE A 309 -10.72 23.73 -16.83
C PHE A 309 -11.20 24.69 -15.74
N LEU A 310 -10.29 25.44 -15.11
CA LEU A 310 -10.66 26.43 -14.10
C LEU A 310 -11.53 27.55 -14.70
N ALA A 311 -11.13 28.12 -15.84
CA ALA A 311 -11.86 29.20 -16.49
C ALA A 311 -13.27 28.80 -16.94
N THR A 312 -13.40 27.64 -17.59
CA THR A 312 -14.69 27.09 -18.06
C THR A 312 -15.64 26.80 -16.90
N ASN A 313 -15.11 26.45 -15.72
CA ASN A 313 -15.90 26.23 -14.52
C ASN A 313 -16.13 27.52 -13.69
N GLY A 314 -15.85 28.69 -14.25
CA GLY A 314 -16.16 29.99 -13.65
C GLY A 314 -15.13 30.51 -12.65
N TYR A 315 -14.00 29.83 -12.44
CA TYR A 315 -12.96 30.28 -11.53
C TYR A 315 -12.09 31.34 -12.22
N ARG A 316 -11.91 32.50 -11.58
CA ARG A 316 -10.85 33.47 -11.93
C ARG A 316 -9.70 33.44 -10.93
N LYS A 317 -10.04 33.08 -9.69
CA LYS A 317 -9.13 32.83 -8.58
C LYS A 317 -9.56 31.55 -7.87
N VAL A 318 -8.61 30.88 -7.23
CA VAL A 318 -8.85 29.75 -6.32
C VAL A 318 -8.17 30.07 -5.00
N LYS A 319 -8.95 30.14 -3.90
CA LYS A 319 -8.45 30.57 -2.58
C LYS A 319 -7.69 31.92 -2.64
N GLY A 320 -8.21 32.86 -3.43
CA GLY A 320 -7.58 34.17 -3.65
C GLY A 320 -6.38 34.20 -4.61
N ILE A 321 -5.94 33.05 -5.12
CA ILE A 321 -4.80 32.95 -6.05
C ILE A 321 -5.31 32.99 -7.50
N SER A 322 -4.78 33.88 -8.34
CA SER A 322 -5.18 33.97 -9.75
C SER A 322 -4.79 32.72 -10.55
N ILE A 323 -5.55 32.44 -11.62
CA ILE A 323 -5.23 31.37 -12.58
C ILE A 323 -3.76 31.47 -13.09
N ASP A 324 -3.29 32.67 -13.42
CA ASP A 324 -1.88 32.89 -13.84
C ASP A 324 -0.86 32.48 -12.76
N THR A 325 -1.15 32.80 -11.49
CA THR A 325 -0.30 32.40 -10.37
C THR A 325 -0.35 30.88 -10.15
N ILE A 326 -1.52 30.25 -10.30
CA ILE A 326 -1.66 28.79 -10.30
C ILE A 326 -0.83 28.17 -11.43
N LYS A 327 -0.83 28.75 -12.64
CA LYS A 327 0.02 28.28 -13.75
C LYS A 327 1.49 28.29 -13.37
N LYS A 328 1.98 29.39 -12.77
CA LYS A 328 3.38 29.52 -12.33
C LYS A 328 3.77 28.48 -11.28
N LEU A 329 2.93 28.31 -10.24
CA LEU A 329 3.14 27.30 -9.20
C LEU A 329 3.06 25.87 -9.75
N SER A 330 2.15 25.61 -10.68
CA SER A 330 2.00 24.30 -11.32
C SER A 330 3.18 23.98 -12.23
N SER A 331 3.67 24.98 -12.96
CA SER A 331 4.81 24.86 -13.87
C SER A 331 6.09 24.47 -13.14
N ILE A 332 6.38 25.07 -11.98
CA ILE A 332 7.60 24.71 -11.23
C ILE A 332 7.54 23.28 -10.68
N VAL A 333 6.34 22.80 -10.30
CA VAL A 333 6.17 21.42 -9.80
C VAL A 333 6.40 20.38 -10.90
N ILE A 334 5.93 20.65 -12.11
CA ILE A 334 5.98 19.69 -13.21
C ILE A 334 7.27 19.79 -14.04
N LYS A 335 7.74 21.01 -14.35
CA LYS A 335 8.86 21.24 -15.29
C LYS A 335 10.24 21.24 -14.65
N ASP A 336 10.35 21.52 -13.36
CA ASP A 336 11.61 21.47 -12.61
C ASP A 336 11.72 20.17 -11.80
N ASN A 337 11.11 19.08 -12.29
CA ASN A 337 11.24 17.77 -11.68
C ASN A 337 12.56 17.10 -12.08
N ALA A 338 13.43 16.88 -11.10
CA ALA A 338 14.69 16.18 -11.26
C ALA A 338 14.91 15.18 -10.12
N PHE A 339 15.54 14.06 -10.43
CA PHE A 339 15.76 12.97 -9.50
C PHE A 339 17.06 12.22 -9.78
N ALA A 340 17.58 11.53 -8.76
CA ALA A 340 18.68 10.60 -8.89
C ALA A 340 18.18 9.18 -9.20
N TYR A 341 18.90 8.45 -10.04
CA TYR A 341 18.75 7.00 -10.22
C TYR A 341 20.15 6.39 -10.37
N GLY A 342 20.51 5.48 -9.47
CA GLY A 342 21.89 4.99 -9.37
C GLY A 342 22.86 6.15 -9.12
N GLU A 343 23.92 6.23 -9.93
CA GLU A 343 24.92 7.31 -9.87
C GLU A 343 24.59 8.48 -10.82
N LYS A 344 23.44 8.43 -11.50
CA LYS A 344 23.03 9.39 -12.53
C LYS A 344 21.90 10.30 -12.05
N ILE A 345 21.83 11.47 -12.67
CA ILE A 345 20.81 12.48 -12.39
C ILE A 345 20.01 12.72 -13.65
N TYR A 346 18.69 12.76 -13.51
CA TYR A 346 17.77 12.92 -14.62
C TYR A 346 16.82 14.07 -14.36
N LYS A 347 16.48 14.79 -15.45
CA LYS A 347 15.34 15.70 -15.50
C LYS A 347 14.21 15.03 -16.26
N GLN A 348 13.00 15.10 -15.71
CA GLN A 348 11.81 14.66 -16.42
C GLN A 348 11.33 15.76 -17.37
N THR A 349 11.31 15.45 -18.67
CA THR A 349 10.90 16.36 -19.76
C THR A 349 9.46 16.13 -20.21
N THR A 350 8.94 14.92 -20.02
CA THR A 350 7.53 14.57 -20.25
C THR A 350 6.97 13.88 -19.01
N GLY A 351 5.71 14.14 -18.69
CA GLY A 351 5.07 13.59 -17.51
C GLY A 351 5.27 14.43 -16.25
N GLY A 352 4.90 13.86 -15.11
CA GLY A 352 5.27 14.37 -13.80
C GLY A 352 5.63 13.24 -12.83
N ALA A 353 6.17 13.62 -11.68
CA ALA A 353 6.56 12.68 -10.63
C ALA A 353 5.36 11.85 -10.15
N MET A 354 5.45 10.51 -10.21
CA MET A 354 4.39 9.63 -9.70
C MET A 354 4.16 9.79 -8.18
N GLY A 355 5.15 10.29 -7.43
CA GLY A 355 5.02 10.58 -5.99
C GLY A 355 4.48 11.98 -5.65
N SER A 356 4.23 12.83 -6.66
CA SER A 356 3.70 14.19 -6.50
C SER A 356 2.18 14.17 -6.40
N SER A 357 1.62 14.78 -5.35
CA SER A 357 0.16 14.85 -5.14
C SER A 357 -0.51 15.67 -6.24
N PHE A 358 0.07 16.81 -6.62
CA PHE A 358 -0.46 17.64 -7.69
C PHE A 358 -0.48 16.93 -9.04
N THR A 359 0.52 16.09 -9.33
CA THR A 359 0.59 15.36 -10.61
C THR A 359 -0.62 14.43 -10.79
N LEU A 360 -1.12 13.81 -9.72
CA LEU A 360 -2.36 13.04 -9.76
C LEU A 360 -3.57 13.89 -10.17
N THR A 361 -3.75 15.05 -9.53
CA THR A 361 -4.86 15.95 -9.82
C THR A 361 -4.76 16.55 -11.22
N LEU A 362 -3.56 16.94 -11.64
CA LEU A 362 -3.31 17.44 -12.99
C LEU A 362 -3.61 16.40 -14.08
N ALA A 363 -3.13 15.15 -13.90
CA ALA A 363 -3.41 14.07 -14.84
C ALA A 363 -4.91 13.78 -14.94
N ASN A 364 -5.64 13.80 -13.81
CA ASN A 364 -7.08 13.61 -13.80
C ASN A 364 -7.83 14.73 -14.54
N ILE A 365 -7.41 15.99 -14.37
CA ILE A 365 -7.99 17.13 -15.08
C ILE A 365 -7.70 17.04 -16.59
N PHE A 366 -6.45 16.73 -16.97
CA PHE A 366 -6.09 16.48 -18.38
C PHE A 366 -6.96 15.39 -19.00
N MET A 367 -7.09 14.24 -18.31
CA MET A 367 -7.90 13.13 -18.80
C MET A 367 -9.39 13.46 -18.87
N SER A 368 -9.90 14.36 -18.00
CA SER A 368 -11.30 14.81 -18.05
C SER A 368 -11.61 15.55 -19.35
N GLU A 369 -10.68 16.34 -19.87
CA GLU A 369 -10.84 17.00 -21.17
C GLU A 369 -10.72 15.98 -22.31
N TRP A 370 -9.64 15.18 -22.31
CA TRP A 370 -9.39 14.17 -23.35
C TRP A 370 -10.55 13.20 -23.54
N GLN A 371 -11.18 12.75 -22.44
CA GLN A 371 -12.28 11.77 -22.50
C GLN A 371 -13.65 12.34 -22.89
N THR A 372 -13.79 13.68 -22.99
CA THR A 372 -15.09 14.36 -23.15
C THR A 372 -15.90 13.79 -24.31
N LYS A 373 -15.29 13.66 -25.50
CA LYS A 373 -15.95 13.13 -26.70
C LYS A 373 -16.51 11.71 -26.48
N LEU A 374 -15.74 10.87 -25.79
CA LEU A 374 -16.13 9.48 -25.52
C LEU A 374 -17.26 9.41 -24.47
N ALA A 375 -17.17 10.21 -23.40
CA ALA A 375 -18.21 10.29 -22.39
C ALA A 375 -19.53 10.84 -22.93
N GLU A 376 -19.48 11.84 -23.83
CA GLU A 376 -20.64 12.40 -24.51
C GLU A 376 -21.32 11.38 -25.45
N GLU A 377 -20.54 10.57 -26.18
CA GLU A 377 -21.09 9.51 -27.03
C GLU A 377 -21.88 8.48 -26.20
N GLN A 378 -21.33 8.07 -25.07
CA GLN A 378 -22.00 7.13 -24.17
C GLN A 378 -23.24 7.74 -23.53
N THR A 379 -23.18 9.02 -23.15
CA THR A 379 -24.33 9.74 -22.60
C THR A 379 -25.50 9.80 -23.60
N LYS A 380 -25.22 10.05 -24.90
CA LYS A 380 -26.25 10.10 -25.96
C LYS A 380 -27.00 8.78 -26.13
N THR A 381 -26.33 7.66 -25.89
CA THR A 381 -26.89 6.32 -26.03
C THR A 381 -27.42 5.73 -24.72
N GLY A 382 -27.27 6.47 -23.61
CA GLY A 382 -27.63 6.01 -22.26
C GLY A 382 -26.66 5.00 -21.67
N GLU A 383 -25.54 4.73 -22.34
CA GLU A 383 -24.48 3.83 -21.89
C GLU A 383 -23.71 4.41 -20.70
N LEU A 384 -23.16 3.54 -19.87
CA LEU A 384 -22.28 3.97 -18.78
C LEU A 384 -20.89 4.25 -19.30
N TYR A 385 -20.32 5.34 -18.79
CA TYR A 385 -18.92 5.69 -18.89
C TYR A 385 -18.42 6.08 -17.51
N GLY A 386 -17.25 5.60 -17.12
CA GLY A 386 -16.60 6.10 -15.91
C GLY A 386 -15.13 5.75 -15.85
N ARG A 387 -14.33 6.65 -15.27
CA ARG A 387 -12.89 6.48 -15.10
C ARG A 387 -12.50 6.47 -13.63
N TYR A 388 -11.71 5.48 -13.26
CA TYR A 388 -10.96 5.41 -12.03
C TYR A 388 -9.48 5.64 -12.33
N ILE A 389 -8.98 6.88 -12.20
CA ILE A 389 -7.57 7.20 -12.45
C ILE A 389 -7.12 6.71 -13.86
N ASP A 390 -6.37 5.62 -13.95
CA ASP A 390 -5.86 5.04 -15.21
C ASP A 390 -6.83 4.00 -15.81
N ASP A 391 -7.76 3.45 -15.01
CA ASP A 391 -8.70 2.41 -15.40
C ASP A 391 -10.03 3.03 -15.87
N VAL A 392 -10.50 2.71 -17.07
CA VAL A 392 -11.79 3.16 -17.61
C VAL A 392 -12.75 1.98 -17.75
N PHE A 393 -14.03 2.22 -17.46
CA PHE A 393 -15.12 1.27 -17.65
C PHE A 393 -16.20 1.87 -18.56
N MET A 394 -16.72 1.05 -19.48
CA MET A 394 -17.87 1.40 -20.30
C MET A 394 -18.81 0.21 -20.51
N THR A 395 -20.09 0.50 -20.76
CA THR A 395 -21.04 -0.45 -21.37
C THR A 395 -21.26 -0.16 -22.85
N TRP A 396 -21.70 -1.18 -23.59
CA TRP A 396 -21.92 -1.07 -25.03
C TRP A 396 -23.00 -2.03 -25.53
N ASN A 397 -24.07 -1.49 -26.12
CA ASN A 397 -25.18 -2.27 -26.70
C ASN A 397 -25.15 -2.40 -28.23
N ARG A 398 -24.13 -1.89 -28.92
CA ARG A 398 -23.95 -2.02 -30.37
C ARG A 398 -23.01 -3.19 -30.71
N SER A 399 -22.63 -3.34 -31.97
CA SER A 399 -21.74 -4.44 -32.41
C SER A 399 -20.35 -4.34 -31.77
N GLU A 400 -19.69 -5.49 -31.58
CA GLU A 400 -18.32 -5.54 -31.06
C GLU A 400 -17.33 -4.90 -32.04
N GLU A 401 -17.60 -5.05 -33.34
CA GLU A 401 -16.81 -4.47 -34.43
C GLU A 401 -16.80 -2.94 -34.37
N GLU A 402 -17.97 -2.32 -34.13
CA GLU A 402 -18.05 -0.86 -33.92
C GLU A 402 -17.29 -0.41 -32.68
N LEU A 403 -17.36 -1.19 -31.59
CA LEU A 403 -16.62 -0.88 -30.37
C LEU A 403 -15.11 -0.92 -30.60
N ARG A 404 -14.61 -1.97 -31.27
CA ARG A 404 -13.18 -2.10 -31.60
C ARG A 404 -12.72 -0.95 -32.49
N LYS A 405 -13.49 -0.63 -33.52
CA LYS A 405 -13.19 0.51 -34.41
C LYS A 405 -13.12 1.84 -33.64
N LEU A 406 -14.06 2.07 -32.71
CA LEU A 406 -14.04 3.25 -31.86
C LEU A 406 -12.79 3.29 -30.98
N LEU A 407 -12.44 2.19 -30.32
CA LEU A 407 -11.27 2.14 -29.43
C LEU A 407 -9.95 2.28 -30.19
N ASP A 408 -9.87 1.72 -31.40
CA ASP A 408 -8.72 1.89 -32.29
C ASP A 408 -8.59 3.34 -32.75
N ASP A 409 -9.72 4.03 -33.07
CA ASP A 409 -9.74 5.47 -33.35
C ASP A 409 -9.29 6.29 -32.13
N VAL A 410 -9.81 5.98 -30.93
CA VAL A 410 -9.43 6.65 -29.67
C VAL A 410 -7.92 6.56 -29.41
N ASN A 411 -7.29 5.43 -29.76
CA ASN A 411 -5.84 5.23 -29.66
C ASN A 411 -5.02 6.14 -30.60
N THR A 412 -5.66 6.84 -31.54
CA THR A 412 -5.04 7.83 -32.44
C THR A 412 -5.27 9.28 -32.00
N TRP A 413 -6.18 9.55 -31.06
CA TRP A 413 -6.58 10.91 -30.68
C TRP A 413 -5.44 11.74 -30.09
N HIS A 414 -4.48 11.10 -29.43
CA HIS A 414 -3.34 11.80 -28.84
C HIS A 414 -2.07 10.95 -28.95
N PRO A 415 -0.91 11.52 -29.34
CA PRO A 415 0.33 10.75 -29.52
C PRO A 415 0.79 10.05 -28.23
N ASN A 416 0.61 10.70 -27.08
CA ASN A 416 1.10 10.22 -25.78
C ASN A 416 0.09 9.36 -24.99
N ILE A 417 -1.17 9.26 -25.43
CA ILE A 417 -2.21 8.50 -24.73
C ILE A 417 -2.47 7.21 -25.50
N LYS A 418 -2.26 6.07 -24.84
CA LYS A 418 -2.44 4.74 -25.41
C LYS A 418 -3.24 3.88 -24.44
N LEU A 419 -4.17 3.12 -25.00
CA LEU A 419 -5.13 2.29 -24.27
C LEU A 419 -4.84 0.81 -24.48
N ASP A 420 -4.84 0.07 -23.37
CA ASP A 420 -4.93 -1.39 -23.37
C ASP A 420 -6.36 -1.80 -23.01
N TYR A 421 -7.14 -2.26 -23.98
CA TYR A 421 -8.55 -2.57 -23.79
C TYR A 421 -8.87 -4.07 -23.76
N LYS A 422 -9.92 -4.41 -23.02
CA LYS A 422 -10.56 -5.73 -22.99
C LYS A 422 -12.06 -5.55 -23.14
N ILE A 423 -12.66 -6.42 -23.95
CA ILE A 423 -14.10 -6.44 -24.23
C ILE A 423 -14.61 -7.83 -23.85
N GLY A 424 -15.79 -7.88 -23.25
CA GLY A 424 -16.45 -9.14 -22.93
C GLY A 424 -17.72 -8.94 -22.12
N ASN A 425 -18.48 -10.01 -21.96
CA ASN A 425 -19.66 -10.04 -21.08
C ASN A 425 -19.30 -10.30 -19.61
N SER A 426 -18.07 -10.74 -19.33
CA SER A 426 -17.54 -10.93 -17.98
C SER A 426 -16.13 -10.36 -17.87
N LEU A 427 -15.96 -9.28 -17.11
CA LEU A 427 -14.68 -8.59 -16.96
C LEU A 427 -14.46 -8.11 -15.53
N PRO A 428 -13.22 -8.17 -15.03
CA PRO A 428 -12.87 -7.52 -13.79
C PRO A 428 -12.66 -6.01 -13.99
N PHE A 429 -13.14 -5.21 -13.05
CA PHE A 429 -12.81 -3.79 -12.92
C PHE A 429 -12.52 -3.47 -11.45
N LEU A 430 -11.35 -2.87 -11.17
CA LEU A 430 -10.82 -2.71 -9.82
C LEU A 430 -10.73 -4.04 -9.06
N ASP A 431 -11.52 -4.20 -8.00
CA ASP A 431 -11.65 -5.38 -7.16
C ASP A 431 -13.04 -6.05 -7.27
N VAL A 432 -13.77 -5.76 -8.34
CA VAL A 432 -15.09 -6.35 -8.67
C VAL A 432 -14.99 -7.16 -9.96
N GLN A 433 -15.54 -8.37 -9.96
CA GLN A 433 -15.84 -9.13 -11.16
C GLN A 433 -17.26 -8.78 -11.60
N LEU A 434 -17.42 -8.32 -12.84
CA LEU A 434 -18.72 -7.97 -13.42
C LEU A 434 -19.08 -9.03 -14.46
N THR A 435 -20.31 -9.52 -14.43
CA THR A 435 -20.82 -10.47 -15.41
C THR A 435 -22.23 -10.10 -15.85
N ASN A 436 -22.45 -10.06 -17.16
CA ASN A 436 -23.77 -9.95 -17.76
C ASN A 436 -24.34 -11.36 -17.99
N ASN A 437 -25.24 -11.78 -17.11
CA ASN A 437 -25.97 -13.05 -17.21
C ASN A 437 -27.27 -12.81 -17.99
N ASN A 438 -27.18 -12.74 -19.33
CA ASN A 438 -28.33 -12.59 -20.22
C ASN A 438 -29.24 -11.40 -19.87
N GLY A 439 -28.67 -10.23 -19.60
CA GLY A 439 -29.38 -9.01 -19.21
C GLY A 439 -29.54 -8.82 -17.71
N THR A 440 -29.01 -9.76 -16.90
CA THR A 440 -28.97 -9.63 -15.44
C THR A 440 -27.53 -9.38 -14.98
N LEU A 441 -27.32 -8.31 -14.23
CA LEU A 441 -26.02 -8.00 -13.63
C LEU A 441 -25.70 -8.97 -12.48
N ALA A 442 -24.63 -9.75 -12.63
CA ALA A 442 -23.99 -10.50 -11.55
C ALA A 442 -22.64 -9.88 -11.20
N THR A 443 -22.31 -9.85 -9.91
CA THR A 443 -21.09 -9.22 -9.40
C THR A 443 -20.46 -10.06 -8.29
N SER A 444 -19.14 -10.12 -8.22
CA SER A 444 -18.43 -10.80 -7.11
C SER A 444 -17.09 -10.12 -6.82
N VAL A 445 -16.40 -10.53 -5.75
CA VAL A 445 -15.06 -10.01 -5.46
C VAL A 445 -14.06 -10.58 -6.45
N TYR A 446 -13.34 -9.70 -7.15
CA TYR A 446 -12.25 -10.10 -8.02
C TYR A 446 -10.92 -10.14 -7.24
N HIS A 447 -10.28 -11.31 -7.25
CA HIS A 447 -8.92 -11.49 -6.75
C HIS A 447 -7.98 -11.54 -7.94
N LYS A 448 -7.00 -10.64 -7.98
CA LYS A 448 -5.97 -10.68 -9.03
C LYS A 448 -5.20 -12.01 -8.91
N PRO A 449 -4.91 -12.71 -10.01
CA PRO A 449 -4.21 -14.00 -9.94
C PRO A 449 -2.87 -13.96 -9.20
N ALA A 450 -2.15 -12.85 -9.29
CA ALA A 450 -0.87 -12.63 -8.60
C ALA A 450 -1.02 -12.10 -7.15
N ALA A 451 -2.24 -11.92 -6.65
CA ALA A 451 -2.47 -11.46 -5.29
C ALA A 451 -2.27 -12.62 -4.31
N GLU A 452 -1.33 -12.43 -3.40
CA GLU A 452 -1.11 -13.39 -2.35
C GLU A 452 -2.04 -13.17 -1.17
N PRO A 453 -2.35 -14.23 -0.41
CA PRO A 453 -3.19 -14.12 0.77
C PRO A 453 -2.47 -13.50 1.98
N TYR A 454 -1.36 -12.78 1.81
CA TYR A 454 -0.65 -12.19 2.94
C TYR A 454 -1.38 -10.97 3.48
N VAL A 455 -1.81 -11.08 4.74
CA VAL A 455 -2.28 -9.96 5.56
C VAL A 455 -1.37 -9.79 6.76
N THR A 456 -1.63 -8.78 7.59
CA THR A 456 -0.84 -8.58 8.80
C THR A 456 -0.88 -9.85 9.68
N PRO A 457 0.25 -10.53 9.94
CA PRO A 457 0.25 -11.77 10.70
C PRO A 457 -0.30 -11.55 12.11
N PHE A 458 -1.11 -12.47 12.63
CA PHE A 458 -1.71 -12.33 13.97
C PHE A 458 -0.68 -12.30 15.10
N THR A 459 0.53 -12.77 14.81
CA THR A 459 1.72 -12.75 15.66
C THR A 459 2.50 -11.44 15.60
N SER A 460 2.05 -10.42 14.86
CA SER A 460 2.62 -9.07 14.87
C SER A 460 2.12 -8.24 16.08
N ASP A 461 2.84 -7.18 16.43
CA ASP A 461 2.56 -6.37 17.63
C ASP A 461 1.49 -5.27 17.41
N HIS A 462 0.60 -5.48 16.44
CA HIS A 462 -0.49 -4.54 16.20
C HIS A 462 -1.59 -4.68 17.27
N PRO A 463 -2.29 -3.58 17.61
CA PRO A 463 -3.47 -3.64 18.47
C PRO A 463 -4.54 -4.61 17.95
N ARG A 464 -5.31 -5.23 18.86
CA ARG A 464 -6.32 -6.24 18.49
C ARG A 464 -7.40 -5.74 17.53
N HIS A 465 -7.75 -4.46 17.60
CA HIS A 465 -8.72 -3.86 16.70
C HIS A 465 -8.23 -3.82 15.24
N VAL A 466 -6.92 -3.80 14.96
CA VAL A 466 -6.39 -3.84 13.60
C VAL A 466 -6.70 -5.19 12.94
N PHE A 467 -6.49 -6.28 13.67
CA PHE A 467 -6.83 -7.63 13.21
C PHE A 467 -8.33 -7.81 12.99
N ALA A 468 -9.16 -7.27 13.88
CA ALA A 468 -10.61 -7.27 13.73
C ALA A 468 -11.05 -6.48 12.49
N ASN A 469 -10.44 -5.31 12.26
CA ASN A 469 -10.73 -4.47 11.11
C ASN A 469 -10.38 -5.14 9.77
N ILE A 470 -9.29 -5.91 9.69
CA ILE A 470 -8.94 -6.66 8.47
C ILE A 470 -10.07 -7.62 8.08
N LEU A 471 -10.63 -8.36 9.05
CA LEU A 471 -11.79 -9.21 8.79
C LEU A 471 -13.00 -8.36 8.42
N LYS A 472 -13.35 -7.36 9.26
CA LYS A 472 -14.52 -6.51 9.06
C LYS A 472 -14.56 -5.90 7.66
N THR A 473 -13.51 -5.22 7.23
CA THR A 473 -13.46 -4.56 5.90
C THR A 473 -13.49 -5.57 4.75
N SER A 474 -12.87 -6.74 4.91
CA SER A 474 -12.92 -7.80 3.90
C SER A 474 -14.34 -8.33 3.71
N VAL A 475 -15.09 -8.53 4.80
CA VAL A 475 -16.47 -9.03 4.76
C VAL A 475 -17.44 -7.95 4.30
N GLU A 476 -17.23 -6.69 4.71
CA GLU A 476 -18.01 -5.56 4.18
C GLU A 476 -17.89 -5.44 2.68
N ARG A 477 -16.67 -5.55 2.14
CA ARG A 477 -16.43 -5.58 0.70
C ARG A 477 -17.12 -6.78 0.05
N ALA A 478 -16.95 -7.98 0.59
CA ALA A 478 -17.59 -9.19 0.07
C ALA A 478 -19.11 -9.07 0.00
N THR A 479 -19.72 -8.46 1.03
CA THR A 479 -21.17 -8.25 1.14
C THR A 479 -21.67 -7.20 0.15
N ARG A 480 -20.89 -6.13 -0.11
CA ARG A 480 -21.23 -5.13 -1.14
C ARG A 480 -21.13 -5.72 -2.54
N TYR A 481 -20.09 -6.51 -2.80
CA TYR A 481 -19.74 -6.91 -4.16
C TYR A 481 -20.44 -8.17 -4.63
N SER A 482 -20.75 -9.12 -3.76
CA SER A 482 -21.36 -10.39 -4.17
C SER A 482 -22.83 -10.17 -4.52
N SER A 483 -23.26 -10.51 -5.72
CA SER A 483 -24.65 -10.34 -6.17
C SER A 483 -25.57 -11.37 -5.56
N THR A 484 -25.05 -12.57 -5.33
CA THR A 484 -25.78 -13.69 -4.74
C THR A 484 -25.24 -14.03 -3.35
N PHE A 485 -26.09 -14.71 -2.59
CA PHE A 485 -25.68 -15.21 -1.28
C PHE A 485 -24.61 -16.30 -1.37
N GLU A 486 -24.65 -17.13 -2.42
CA GLU A 486 -23.65 -18.15 -2.67
C GLU A 486 -22.25 -17.56 -2.92
N GLU A 487 -22.16 -16.51 -3.74
CA GLU A 487 -20.90 -15.78 -3.98
C GLU A 487 -20.32 -15.19 -2.69
N LEU A 488 -21.16 -14.59 -1.84
CA LEU A 488 -20.72 -14.10 -0.53
C LEU A 488 -20.14 -15.24 0.30
N ASN A 489 -20.83 -16.37 0.35
CA ASN A 489 -20.37 -17.52 1.10
C ASN A 489 -19.02 -18.00 0.59
N ASN A 490 -18.87 -18.14 -0.72
CA ASN A 490 -17.59 -18.50 -1.34
C ASN A 490 -16.49 -17.54 -0.92
N GLU A 491 -16.71 -16.24 -1.01
CA GLU A 491 -15.74 -15.22 -0.59
C GLU A 491 -15.44 -15.27 0.91
N ARG A 492 -16.44 -15.49 1.77
CA ARG A 492 -16.26 -15.70 3.22
C ARG A 492 -15.32 -16.86 3.51
N ARG A 493 -15.43 -17.96 2.74
CA ARG A 493 -14.53 -19.12 2.86
C ARG A 493 -13.10 -18.72 2.49
N LYS A 494 -12.91 -17.94 1.41
CA LYS A 494 -11.58 -17.42 1.01
C LYS A 494 -10.96 -16.54 2.10
N ILE A 495 -11.73 -15.60 2.65
CA ILE A 495 -11.30 -14.71 3.74
C ILE A 495 -10.89 -15.54 4.98
N LYS A 496 -11.69 -16.54 5.36
CA LYS A 496 -11.35 -17.42 6.49
C LYS A 496 -10.04 -18.18 6.26
N LEU A 497 -9.85 -18.75 5.07
CA LEU A 497 -8.61 -19.45 4.73
C LEU A 497 -7.40 -18.52 4.75
N MET A 498 -7.52 -17.33 4.17
CA MET A 498 -6.50 -16.28 4.20
C MET A 498 -6.11 -15.94 5.65
N LEU A 499 -7.08 -15.69 6.54
CA LEU A 499 -6.78 -15.35 7.93
C LEU A 499 -6.12 -16.51 8.70
N LEU A 500 -6.60 -17.75 8.51
CA LEU A 500 -5.98 -18.94 9.09
C LEU A 500 -4.53 -19.11 8.62
N TYR A 501 -4.28 -18.89 7.33
CA TYR A 501 -2.94 -18.92 6.74
C TYR A 501 -2.00 -17.89 7.39
N ASN A 502 -2.51 -16.73 7.79
CA ASN A 502 -1.75 -15.69 8.50
C ASN A 502 -1.74 -15.86 10.04
N GLY A 503 -2.11 -17.04 10.54
CA GLY A 503 -2.01 -17.42 11.95
C GLY A 503 -3.10 -16.86 12.86
N TYR A 504 -4.23 -16.40 12.31
CA TYR A 504 -5.36 -15.95 13.11
C TYR A 504 -6.04 -17.15 13.79
N PRO A 505 -6.33 -17.09 15.11
CA PRO A 505 -7.05 -18.16 15.79
C PRO A 505 -8.45 -18.33 15.19
N SER A 506 -8.86 -19.58 14.92
CA SER A 506 -10.20 -19.83 14.38
C SER A 506 -11.31 -19.28 15.27
N THR A 507 -11.15 -19.32 16.60
CA THR A 507 -12.12 -18.75 17.55
C THR A 507 -12.26 -17.23 17.39
N PHE A 508 -11.15 -16.52 17.16
CA PHE A 508 -11.15 -15.10 16.88
C PHE A 508 -11.91 -14.81 15.57
N ILE A 509 -11.60 -15.54 14.51
CA ILE A 509 -12.26 -15.40 13.20
C ILE A 509 -13.78 -15.60 13.32
N GLU A 510 -14.22 -16.69 13.95
CA GLU A 510 -15.65 -16.99 14.11
C GLU A 510 -16.37 -15.94 14.96
N ASN A 511 -15.74 -15.45 16.03
CA ASN A 511 -16.32 -14.42 16.88
C ASN A 511 -16.49 -13.09 16.13
N GLU A 512 -15.50 -12.68 15.33
CA GLU A 512 -15.58 -11.46 14.54
C GLU A 512 -16.59 -11.58 13.39
N PHE A 513 -16.71 -12.75 12.75
CA PHE A 513 -17.81 -12.99 11.80
C PHE A 513 -19.18 -12.85 12.45
N LYS A 514 -19.39 -13.50 13.62
CA LYS A 514 -20.64 -13.39 14.37
C LYS A 514 -20.96 -11.96 14.73
N LYS A 515 -19.96 -11.23 15.23
CA LYS A 515 -20.08 -9.81 15.57
C LYS A 515 -20.52 -9.00 14.35
N TYR A 516 -19.82 -9.16 13.23
CA TYR A 516 -20.16 -8.46 11.99
C TYR A 516 -21.61 -8.73 11.55
N PHE A 517 -22.01 -9.99 11.42
CA PHE A 517 -23.36 -10.30 10.96
C PHE A 517 -24.44 -9.92 11.98
N SER A 518 -24.14 -9.93 13.28
CA SER A 518 -25.08 -9.47 14.32
C SER A 518 -25.37 -7.97 14.25
N GLU A 519 -24.45 -7.15 13.71
CA GLU A 519 -24.67 -5.71 13.49
C GLU A 519 -25.74 -5.45 12.40
N TYR A 520 -25.98 -6.41 11.49
CA TYR A 520 -26.86 -6.23 10.33
C TYR A 520 -28.07 -7.17 10.30
N ILE A 521 -27.99 -8.33 10.96
CA ILE A 521 -29.04 -9.36 11.01
C ILE A 521 -29.49 -9.50 12.47
N SER A 522 -30.59 -8.86 12.83
CA SER A 522 -31.18 -8.97 14.16
C SER A 522 -31.81 -10.35 14.41
N ASN A 523 -31.58 -10.89 15.60
CA ASN A 523 -32.26 -12.05 16.22
C ASN A 523 -32.40 -13.31 15.35
N SER A 524 -31.29 -13.92 14.95
CA SER A 524 -31.28 -15.34 14.57
C SER A 524 -30.38 -16.14 15.52
N PRO A 525 -30.87 -17.21 16.18
CA PRO A 525 -30.04 -18.14 16.92
C PRO A 525 -29.04 -18.90 16.02
N PHE A 526 -29.15 -18.76 14.69
CA PHE A 526 -28.31 -19.38 13.68
C PHE A 526 -27.39 -18.40 12.92
N LEU A 527 -26.86 -17.37 13.60
CA LEU A 527 -25.84 -16.42 13.10
C LEU A 527 -24.57 -17.02 12.43
N ASN A 528 -24.43 -18.35 12.39
CA ASN A 528 -23.33 -19.04 11.71
C ASN A 528 -23.51 -19.16 10.18
N PHE A 529 -24.73 -18.97 9.69
CA PHE A 529 -25.04 -18.97 8.27
C PHE A 529 -26.10 -17.91 8.03
N ILE A 530 -25.81 -16.93 7.18
CA ILE A 530 -26.90 -16.36 6.40
C ILE A 530 -27.52 -17.58 5.70
N ASP A 531 -28.80 -17.81 5.89
CA ASP A 531 -29.52 -18.99 5.42
C ASP A 531 -30.65 -18.61 4.47
N ASN A 532 -30.74 -17.31 4.15
CA ASN A 532 -31.83 -16.74 3.40
C ASN A 532 -31.33 -15.62 2.48
N GLU A 533 -31.50 -15.83 1.18
CA GLU A 533 -31.14 -14.89 0.12
C GLU A 533 -31.85 -13.54 0.27
N ASN A 534 -33.10 -13.51 0.76
CA ASN A 534 -33.83 -12.26 0.97
C ASN A 534 -33.21 -11.41 2.09
N LYS A 535 -32.78 -12.04 3.20
CA LYS A 535 -32.10 -11.34 4.30
C LYS A 535 -30.74 -10.81 3.85
N TYR A 536 -30.03 -11.59 3.05
CA TYR A 536 -28.78 -11.16 2.42
C TYR A 536 -29.00 -9.94 1.53
N ASN A 537 -29.96 -10.03 0.60
CA ASN A 537 -30.27 -8.96 -0.34
C ASN A 537 -30.64 -7.67 0.39
N HIS A 538 -31.44 -7.74 1.46
CA HIS A 538 -31.73 -6.57 2.30
C HIS A 538 -30.46 -5.96 2.91
N THR A 539 -29.59 -6.78 3.49
CA THR A 539 -28.32 -6.33 4.08
C THR A 539 -27.40 -5.69 3.05
N ARG A 540 -27.26 -6.33 1.88
CA ARG A 540 -26.46 -5.82 0.76
C ARG A 540 -26.99 -4.48 0.27
N GLN A 541 -28.30 -4.34 0.08
CA GLN A 541 -28.89 -3.06 -0.34
C GLN A 541 -28.67 -1.95 0.69
N LYS A 542 -28.82 -2.27 1.99
CA LYS A 542 -28.52 -1.32 3.08
C LYS A 542 -27.06 -0.89 3.04
N LEU A 543 -26.12 -1.81 2.85
CA LEU A 543 -24.70 -1.49 2.75
C LEU A 543 -24.40 -0.67 1.50
N LEU A 544 -24.89 -1.05 0.32
CA LEU A 544 -24.71 -0.29 -0.92
C LEU A 544 -25.26 1.15 -0.81
N GLY A 545 -26.33 1.37 -0.04
CA GLY A 545 -26.85 2.70 0.28
C GLY A 545 -25.97 3.53 1.22
N LEU A 546 -25.02 2.91 1.94
CA LEU A 546 -24.07 3.60 2.81
C LEU A 546 -22.77 3.90 2.06
N PRO A 547 -22.25 5.14 2.12
CA PRO A 547 -21.01 5.49 1.46
C PRO A 547 -19.83 4.70 2.05
N THR A 548 -18.89 4.31 1.20
CA THR A 548 -17.58 3.83 1.63
C THR A 548 -16.78 5.01 2.20
N LEU A 549 -15.72 4.70 2.96
CA LEU A 549 -14.80 5.74 3.47
C LEU A 549 -14.30 6.66 2.35
N ARG A 550 -14.01 6.08 1.18
CA ARG A 550 -13.51 6.83 0.04
C ARG A 550 -14.58 7.71 -0.58
N GLN A 551 -15.81 7.20 -0.73
CA GLN A 551 -16.94 8.00 -1.20
C GLN A 551 -17.19 9.18 -0.24
N SER A 552 -17.11 8.97 1.07
CA SER A 552 -17.20 10.06 2.05
C SER A 552 -16.06 11.06 1.91
N GLN A 553 -14.82 10.61 1.70
CA GLN A 553 -13.66 11.49 1.48
C GLN A 553 -13.81 12.34 0.22
N VAL A 554 -14.21 11.75 -0.90
CA VAL A 554 -14.45 12.46 -2.17
C VAL A 554 -15.61 13.44 -2.03
N ALA A 555 -16.70 13.05 -1.35
CA ALA A 555 -17.82 13.96 -1.10
C ALA A 555 -17.43 15.15 -0.22
N MET A 556 -16.63 14.94 0.83
CA MET A 556 -16.08 16.02 1.66
C MET A 556 -15.12 16.91 0.86
N SER A 557 -14.30 16.33 -0.02
CA SER A 557 -13.42 17.06 -0.93
C SER A 557 -14.23 17.96 -1.86
N ALA A 558 -15.22 17.40 -2.59
CA ALA A 558 -16.09 18.15 -3.49
C ALA A 558 -16.84 19.29 -2.79
N ALA A 559 -17.32 19.08 -1.57
CA ALA A 559 -18.00 20.11 -0.79
C ALA A 559 -17.11 21.34 -0.49
N GLN A 560 -15.78 21.19 -0.48
CA GLN A 560 -14.83 22.28 -0.23
C GLN A 560 -14.53 23.14 -1.47
N ALA A 561 -15.04 22.78 -2.66
CA ALA A 561 -14.73 23.47 -3.91
C ALA A 561 -15.11 24.97 -3.89
N ASN A 562 -16.25 25.31 -3.28
CA ASN A 562 -16.80 26.66 -3.27
C ASN A 562 -16.66 27.41 -1.95
N ILE A 563 -16.29 26.73 -0.85
CA ILE A 563 -16.39 27.28 0.52
C ILE A 563 -15.45 28.48 0.79
N ASP A 564 -14.40 28.70 -0.03
CA ASP A 564 -13.44 29.80 0.24
C ASP A 564 -13.09 30.67 -0.98
N ASN A 565 -13.94 30.72 -2.02
CA ASN A 565 -13.67 31.63 -3.16
C ASN A 565 -14.30 33.02 -3.01
N ASP A 566 -15.38 33.15 -2.23
CA ASP A 566 -16.16 34.39 -2.15
C ASP A 566 -16.13 35.10 -0.77
N GLU A 567 -15.53 34.54 0.27
CA GLU A 567 -15.50 35.17 1.61
C GLU A 567 -14.10 35.18 2.25
N ALA A 568 -13.10 35.58 1.49
CA ALA A 568 -11.73 35.61 1.99
C ALA A 568 -11.31 36.99 2.54
N ASP A 569 -12.22 37.97 2.67
CA ASP A 569 -11.87 39.35 3.03
C ASP A 569 -12.13 39.77 4.49
N ASP A 570 -12.90 39.06 5.33
CA ASP A 570 -13.26 39.67 6.64
C ASP A 570 -13.37 38.78 7.90
N ARG A 571 -12.94 37.51 7.89
CA ARG A 571 -13.16 36.61 9.06
C ARG A 571 -11.90 36.05 9.74
N LEU A 572 -10.88 36.88 9.96
CA LEU A 572 -9.74 36.51 10.82
C LEU A 572 -9.51 37.57 11.90
N ASN A 573 -10.53 37.82 12.73
CA ASN A 573 -10.37 38.56 13.99
C ASN A 573 -11.48 38.28 15.02
N GLN A 574 -11.98 37.03 15.14
CA GLN A 574 -12.76 36.65 16.31
C GLN A 574 -12.39 35.23 16.81
N PRO A 575 -12.25 35.05 18.14
CA PRO A 575 -11.98 33.74 18.74
C PRO A 575 -13.26 32.89 18.76
N ASP A 576 -13.16 31.67 18.24
CA ASP A 576 -14.25 30.71 18.13
C ASP A 576 -14.56 30.08 19.50
N GLU A 577 -15.67 30.48 20.11
CA GLU A 577 -16.31 29.78 21.22
C GLU A 577 -17.35 28.78 20.70
N SER A 578 -17.40 27.62 21.34
CA SER A 578 -18.43 26.57 21.26
C SER A 578 -18.13 25.35 20.38
N THR A 579 -17.47 24.36 20.99
CA THR A 579 -17.72 22.95 20.67
C THR A 579 -18.26 22.24 21.92
N LYS A 580 -19.57 21.95 21.91
CA LYS A 580 -20.20 21.04 22.87
C LYS A 580 -19.62 19.64 22.68
N GLN A 581 -18.96 19.12 23.70
CA GLN A 581 -18.51 17.72 23.74
C GLN A 581 -19.71 16.78 23.95
N PRO A 582 -19.74 15.59 23.32
CA PRO A 582 -20.68 14.54 23.70
C PRO A 582 -20.19 13.82 24.97
N GLU A 583 -21.11 13.62 25.91
CA GLU A 583 -20.91 12.92 27.18
C GLU A 583 -20.39 11.49 26.99
N LYS A 584 -19.27 11.17 27.67
CA LYS A 584 -18.75 9.81 27.79
C LYS A 584 -19.54 9.05 28.85
N LYS A 585 -20.19 7.96 28.46
CA LYS A 585 -20.63 6.92 29.40
C LYS A 585 -19.41 6.16 29.96
N THR A 586 -19.30 6.11 31.27
CA THR A 586 -18.35 5.31 32.03
C THR A 586 -18.79 3.85 32.08
N PHE A 587 -17.88 2.91 31.79
CA PHE A 587 -18.08 1.49 32.01
C PHE A 587 -17.28 1.07 33.25
N ASN A 588 -17.98 0.49 34.23
CA ASN A 588 -17.38 -0.07 35.43
C ASN A 588 -16.84 -1.49 35.13
N PHE A 589 -15.59 -1.76 35.48
CA PHE A 589 -14.93 -3.05 35.31
C PHE A 589 -14.66 -3.66 36.68
N ASP A 590 -15.72 -4.13 37.34
CA ASP A 590 -15.59 -4.97 38.51
C ASP A 590 -15.94 -6.43 38.17
N GLU A 591 -14.91 -7.27 38.33
CA GLU A 591 -14.96 -8.68 38.75
C GLU A 591 -15.46 -9.79 37.79
N LYS A 592 -14.51 -10.73 37.56
CA LYS A 592 -14.62 -12.18 37.29
C LYS A 592 -14.54 -12.66 35.83
N LEU A 593 -13.35 -13.22 35.54
CA LEU A 593 -13.02 -14.06 34.40
C LEU A 593 -13.54 -15.50 34.65
N PHE A 594 -14.33 -16.03 33.71
CA PHE A 594 -14.58 -17.48 33.62
C PHE A 594 -14.02 -18.00 32.30
N ILE A 595 -13.06 -18.93 32.38
CA ILE A 595 -12.54 -19.70 31.25
C ILE A 595 -13.26 -21.05 31.25
N HIS A 596 -13.82 -21.46 30.11
CA HIS A 596 -14.23 -22.83 29.86
C HIS A 596 -13.83 -23.23 28.43
N PHE A 597 -13.27 -24.44 28.27
CA PHE A 597 -12.97 -25.05 26.97
C PHE A 597 -13.85 -26.30 26.80
N THR A 598 -14.45 -26.52 25.62
CA THR A 598 -14.00 -27.49 24.60
C THR A 598 -15.10 -27.80 23.56
N HIS A 599 -14.63 -28.23 22.38
CA HIS A 599 -15.28 -29.01 21.32
C HIS A 599 -15.74 -28.26 20.05
N GLU A 600 -15.31 -28.74 18.87
CA GLU A 600 -15.87 -28.35 17.56
C GLU A 600 -16.03 -29.58 16.64
N ASN A 601 -17.28 -29.99 16.40
CA ASN A 601 -17.68 -31.16 15.60
C ASN A 601 -17.77 -30.86 14.09
N ARG A 602 -17.68 -29.60 13.68
CA ARG A 602 -18.01 -29.16 12.30
C ARG A 602 -16.93 -29.40 11.23
N PHE A 603 -15.86 -30.12 11.52
CA PHE A 603 -14.86 -30.50 10.50
C PHE A 603 -15.30 -31.66 9.60
N HIS A 604 -16.34 -32.44 9.98
CA HIS A 604 -16.80 -33.56 9.15
C HIS A 604 -17.52 -33.12 7.87
N THR A 605 -18.21 -31.98 7.88
CA THR A 605 -18.94 -31.46 6.71
C THR A 605 -18.07 -30.68 5.72
N TYR A 606 -16.80 -30.38 6.05
CA TYR A 606 -15.94 -29.49 5.26
C TYR A 606 -14.81 -30.20 4.50
N ARG A 607 -14.67 -31.52 4.67
CA ARG A 607 -13.47 -32.25 4.25
C ARG A 607 -13.36 -32.44 2.73
N LYS A 608 -14.50 -32.48 2.01
CA LYS A 608 -14.53 -32.58 0.54
C LYS A 608 -14.20 -31.25 -0.13
N ASP A 609 -14.69 -30.14 0.41
CA ASP A 609 -14.57 -28.83 -0.25
C ASP A 609 -13.24 -28.12 0.08
N LEU A 610 -12.60 -28.40 1.21
CA LEU A 610 -11.41 -27.63 1.65
C LEU A 610 -10.25 -27.73 0.66
N HIS A 611 -9.98 -28.91 0.10
CA HIS A 611 -8.90 -29.09 -0.89
C HIS A 611 -9.24 -28.41 -2.21
N GLN A 612 -10.49 -28.48 -2.64
CA GLN A 612 -10.97 -27.80 -3.84
C GLN A 612 -10.91 -26.28 -3.66
N ILE A 613 -11.46 -25.75 -2.56
CA ILE A 613 -11.40 -24.32 -2.23
C ILE A 613 -9.95 -23.86 -2.05
N TYR A 614 -9.07 -24.64 -1.39
CA TYR A 614 -7.66 -24.29 -1.28
C TYR A 614 -7.01 -24.17 -2.67
N ASN A 615 -7.26 -25.16 -3.53
CA ASN A 615 -6.76 -25.16 -4.90
C ASN A 615 -7.35 -23.99 -5.71
N ASP A 616 -8.63 -23.67 -5.58
CA ASP A 616 -9.31 -22.58 -6.29
C ASP A 616 -8.88 -21.19 -5.79
N VAL A 617 -8.58 -21.06 -4.49
CA VAL A 617 -8.13 -19.81 -3.87
C VAL A 617 -6.66 -19.52 -4.17
N PHE A 618 -5.83 -20.57 -4.22
CA PHE A 618 -4.38 -20.43 -4.35
C PHE A 618 -3.84 -20.86 -5.71
N GLN A 619 -4.71 -21.18 -6.70
CA GLN A 619 -4.40 -21.91 -7.94
C GLN A 619 -3.23 -21.40 -8.78
N GLN A 620 -2.78 -20.17 -8.54
CA GLN A 620 -1.72 -19.49 -9.28
C GLN A 620 -0.73 -18.76 -8.36
N THR A 621 -0.70 -19.15 -7.08
CA THR A 621 0.23 -18.63 -6.08
C THR A 621 1.31 -19.68 -5.77
N PRO A 622 2.55 -19.28 -5.45
CA PRO A 622 3.59 -20.16 -4.89
C PRO A 622 3.12 -20.98 -3.67
N ALA A 623 2.02 -20.59 -3.00
CA ALA A 623 1.45 -21.38 -1.90
C ALA A 623 0.92 -22.76 -2.34
N MET A 624 0.70 -23.01 -3.65
CA MET A 624 0.34 -24.33 -4.19
C MET A 624 1.46 -25.36 -4.11
N ASP A 625 2.71 -24.93 -3.96
CA ASP A 625 3.85 -25.83 -3.71
C ASP A 625 3.83 -26.41 -2.28
N THR A 626 2.89 -25.95 -1.44
CA THR A 626 2.70 -26.40 -0.05
C THR A 626 1.57 -27.42 0.07
N ARG A 627 1.87 -28.64 0.54
CA ARG A 627 0.87 -29.69 0.73
C ARG A 627 -0.05 -29.40 1.93
N LEU A 628 -1.33 -29.15 1.68
CA LEU A 628 -2.36 -29.07 2.73
C LEU A 628 -2.57 -30.43 3.40
N ILE A 629 -2.38 -30.54 4.71
CA ILE A 629 -2.62 -31.76 5.49
C ILE A 629 -3.72 -31.51 6.52
N VAL A 630 -4.90 -32.11 6.33
CA VAL A 630 -6.05 -32.04 7.25
C VAL A 630 -6.10 -33.29 8.13
N ARG A 631 -5.75 -33.18 9.41
CA ARG A 631 -5.83 -34.30 10.38
C ARG A 631 -6.71 -33.96 11.58
N ASN A 632 -7.52 -34.92 12.02
CA ASN A 632 -8.10 -34.95 13.37
C ASN A 632 -7.09 -35.64 14.30
N ARG A 633 -6.75 -35.04 15.44
CA ARG A 633 -5.92 -35.76 16.44
C ARG A 633 -6.32 -35.43 17.87
N ASN A 634 -6.64 -36.48 18.62
CA ASN A 634 -6.44 -36.58 20.06
C ASN A 634 -5.53 -37.79 20.33
N ARG A 635 -4.44 -37.59 21.08
CA ARG A 635 -3.78 -38.58 21.95
C ARG A 635 -3.07 -37.84 23.08
N ARG A 636 -3.07 -38.46 24.27
CA ARG A 636 -2.88 -37.84 25.59
C ARG A 636 -1.56 -38.24 26.28
N GLU A 637 -0.52 -38.54 25.51
CA GLU A 637 0.83 -38.87 26.03
C GLU A 637 1.93 -37.92 25.50
N THR A 638 1.53 -36.76 24.95
CA THR A 638 2.44 -35.66 24.57
C THR A 638 2.27 -34.46 25.51
N GLN A 639 2.19 -34.70 26.82
CA GLN A 639 2.04 -33.67 27.85
C GLN A 639 3.34 -33.48 28.65
N ASN A 640 4.43 -33.19 27.93
CA ASN A 640 5.63 -32.56 28.49
C ASN A 640 6.26 -31.49 27.57
N GLU A 641 5.49 -30.89 26.66
CA GLU A 641 6.02 -29.94 25.66
C GLU A 641 5.09 -28.73 25.38
N LEU A 642 4.10 -28.40 26.24
CA LEU A 642 3.13 -27.33 25.90
C LEU A 642 2.76 -26.41 27.08
N ILE A 643 3.74 -25.60 27.51
CA ILE A 643 3.50 -24.22 27.96
C ILE A 643 4.58 -23.33 27.35
N ARG A 644 4.24 -22.52 26.34
CA ARG A 644 5.06 -21.35 25.97
C ARG A 644 4.14 -20.19 25.53
N LYS A 645 3.96 -19.21 26.42
CA LYS A 645 3.49 -17.85 26.08
C LYS A 645 4.40 -17.26 24.99
N ARG A 646 3.81 -16.43 24.12
CA ARG A 646 4.39 -15.82 22.91
C ARG A 646 5.88 -15.42 23.06
N PRO A 647 6.80 -16.04 22.31
CA PRO A 647 8.17 -15.54 22.15
C PRO A 647 8.24 -14.45 21.07
N THR A 648 9.31 -13.64 21.13
CA THR A 648 9.60 -12.55 20.22
C THR A 648 9.92 -13.01 18.78
N LYS A 649 10.03 -12.05 17.83
CA LYS A 649 10.05 -12.14 16.34
C LYS A 649 11.06 -13.12 15.71
N ALA A 650 11.75 -13.90 16.53
CA ALA A 650 12.97 -14.58 16.18
C ALA A 650 12.81 -16.00 15.58
N ILE A 651 11.64 -16.65 15.72
CA ILE A 651 11.32 -17.94 15.06
C ILE A 651 10.63 -17.74 13.68
N LEU A 652 10.72 -16.55 13.07
CA LEU A 652 10.45 -16.37 11.63
C LEU A 652 11.68 -16.68 10.75
N GLN A 653 12.38 -17.73 11.22
CA GLN A 653 12.95 -18.81 10.40
C GLN A 653 14.38 -18.66 9.95
N ASN A 654 15.24 -19.11 10.88
CA ASN A 654 16.23 -20.21 10.76
C ASN A 654 16.75 -20.59 9.36
N LYS A 655 18.06 -20.67 9.03
CA LYS A 655 19.28 -20.80 9.84
C LYS A 655 20.55 -20.73 8.95
N GLN A 656 21.70 -20.36 9.53
CA GLN A 656 22.92 -21.19 9.40
C GLN A 656 24.23 -20.52 8.90
N PRO A 657 25.24 -20.15 9.72
CA PRO A 657 26.52 -19.60 9.29
C PRO A 657 27.61 -20.69 9.22
N ARG A 658 28.77 -20.33 8.67
CA ARG A 658 30.06 -20.96 9.00
C ARG A 658 30.77 -20.02 9.99
N ILE A 659 31.60 -20.52 10.91
CA ILE A 659 33.05 -20.69 10.69
C ILE A 659 33.68 -21.59 11.79
N SER A 660 34.50 -22.56 11.33
CA SER A 660 35.71 -23.26 11.84
C SER A 660 36.16 -23.23 13.31
N PHE A 661 36.98 -24.14 13.85
CA PHE A 661 37.69 -25.37 13.40
C PHE A 661 38.08 -26.13 14.70
N GLN A 662 37.95 -27.46 14.75
CA GLN A 662 38.88 -28.33 15.50
C GLN A 662 38.77 -29.78 14.98
N GLN A 663 39.92 -30.42 14.83
CA GLN A 663 40.15 -31.68 14.12
C GLN A 663 39.56 -32.89 14.84
N THR A 664 38.94 -33.81 14.08
CA THR A 664 39.04 -35.27 14.30
C THR A 664 38.59 -36.03 13.05
N SER A 665 39.12 -37.23 12.92
CA SER A 665 39.39 -38.04 11.73
C SER A 665 38.18 -38.68 10.99
N THR A 666 38.24 -38.60 9.65
CA THR A 666 37.90 -39.61 8.60
C THR A 666 36.51 -40.29 8.57
N LYS A 667 35.71 -40.00 7.53
CA LYS A 667 35.45 -40.85 6.32
C LYS A 667 34.29 -40.31 5.47
N LEU A 668 34.51 -40.34 4.16
CA LEU A 668 33.70 -39.90 3.03
C LEU A 668 32.37 -40.68 2.88
N PHE A 669 31.23 -40.05 2.57
CA PHE A 669 30.15 -40.65 1.75
C PHE A 669 29.19 -39.60 1.13
N MET A 670 28.75 -39.86 -0.10
CA MET A 670 27.96 -38.99 -0.99
C MET A 670 26.44 -38.92 -0.68
N LYS A 671 25.82 -37.80 -1.11
CA LYS A 671 24.43 -37.55 -1.59
C LYS A 671 23.21 -37.90 -0.69
N THR A 672 22.31 -36.93 -0.50
CA THR A 672 20.87 -36.91 -0.89
C THR A 672 20.10 -35.86 -0.05
N LEU A 673 19.38 -34.93 -0.71
CA LEU A 673 18.45 -33.98 -0.08
C LEU A 673 17.15 -34.73 0.29
N ILE A 674 16.83 -34.83 1.57
CA ILE A 674 15.65 -35.54 2.08
C ILE A 674 14.76 -34.55 2.83
N ILE A 675 13.60 -34.20 2.24
CA ILE A 675 12.47 -33.64 2.99
C ILE A 675 11.78 -34.83 3.66
N ARG A 676 11.93 -34.99 4.98
CA ARG A 676 11.29 -36.09 5.74
C ARG A 676 10.26 -35.61 6.76
N PRO A 677 9.18 -36.41 6.95
CA PRO A 677 8.07 -36.14 7.83
C PRO A 677 8.38 -36.62 9.26
N PHE A 678 7.99 -35.86 10.29
CA PHE A 678 8.07 -36.34 11.67
C PHE A 678 6.90 -37.27 12.00
N PHE A 679 7.21 -38.57 12.06
CA PHE A 679 6.49 -39.59 12.83
C PHE A 679 7.48 -40.30 13.77
N SER A 680 6.92 -40.93 14.80
CA SER A 680 7.52 -41.77 15.84
C SER A 680 8.15 -41.00 17.01
N THR A 681 7.88 -41.33 18.27
CA THR A 681 7.07 -42.39 18.92
C THR A 681 6.24 -41.78 20.02
#